data_AF-A0A9E2PCL5-F1
#
_entry.id   AF-A0A9E2PCL5-F1
#
_cell.length_a   1.000
_cell.length_b   1.000
_cell.length_c   1.000
_cell.angle_alpha   90.00
_cell.angle_beta   90.00
_cell.angle_gamma   90.00
#
_symmetry.space_group_name_H-M   'P 1'
#
loop_
_entity.id
_entity.type
_entity.pdbx_description
1 polymer ?
#
loop_
_entity_poly.entity_id
_entity_poly.type
_entity_poly.pdbx_seq_one_letter_code
_entity_poly.pdbx_strand_id
1 'polypeptide(L)'
;MGFTISGTIKRKDIGQGIAGLTVEAYDADLFIDDLLGTAKTDNSGTFAIKCHGKNEVIDRPDIYLKVKNSKGDLLHSTRSNIIYDVIKDIVIDVALSDPALVKAGIDIQHKASISKGSGTDSRSGLKTWTFRSDSKPDNTILDQVYGELEKQGSILELFYKYKEILDCSSDNNDPVYSKLSALFDAGKTPEIVQGHFYGITLGVRCGEMPENMADFGNVLGLIWGTGLSNESPWVGKSLQKVEPSRMQAIIGQQPDANSPVLLGINHFNQISTRILNPVAFQMLTSLMNLHPAPESERKAYNWDKNGGYFIGSPAFSVCAKSPRPIFQLNYRYKSLNNPVPNGWLIDELVEISSGLFLGQLCYATRKLIRDYDPKRPPADYNYQNFGYFLLLDSNWHAEARRLFTYLEIPPNAPGMQTPKIGLDLKQNKFTAFTFQEPAPTSCNDKIKGDLLTQSGQYPTLLHYLKACAGELKDNLSNESPYFDQLGELFNSGIAPDTMDGFYNGALVSWHSAGIFDLFKTNTINLLYTRMAAPFSTWTGKRFDPVSKEKLLEFTDGHETGNANTFWGSNAQALRTFKERFVGRLMNLSDIWTEKATTEEAQKFGYDVKNFFFIAKKTLSINPQSKGKEIFQLNYRWPKLKTIVPDCYCIDELVQIAEGLFLGRLMYATNIIEPYDPAKDPEIYRYGLFGYFLLMDSAWQQIRLSIGFDLENV
;
A
#
# COMPACT_ATOMS: atom_id res chain seq x y z
N MET A 1 42.39 2.03 4.99
CA MET A 1 42.12 0.56 5.02
C MET A 1 41.34 0.20 3.76
N GLY A 2 41.58 -0.96 3.14
CA GLY A 2 40.84 -1.41 1.95
C GLY A 2 39.80 -2.48 2.31
N PHE A 3 38.69 -2.52 1.59
CA PHE A 3 37.66 -3.56 1.71
C PHE A 3 37.25 -4.06 0.32
N THR A 4 36.65 -5.24 0.26
CA THR A 4 36.21 -5.89 -0.97
C THR A 4 34.68 -5.98 -1.01
N ILE A 5 34.10 -5.57 -2.12
CA ILE A 5 32.68 -5.79 -2.42
C ILE A 5 32.61 -6.99 -3.36
N SER A 6 31.92 -8.05 -2.94
CA SER A 6 31.74 -9.26 -3.74
C SER A 6 30.27 -9.60 -3.90
N GLY A 7 29.92 -10.53 -4.78
CA GLY A 7 28.53 -10.98 -4.91
C GLY A 7 28.28 -11.70 -6.24
N THR A 8 27.04 -12.10 -6.47
CA THR A 8 26.62 -12.78 -7.70
C THR A 8 25.44 -12.06 -8.36
N ILE A 9 25.51 -11.89 -9.67
CA ILE A 9 24.40 -11.42 -10.50
C ILE A 9 23.64 -12.64 -11.05
N LYS A 10 22.36 -12.78 -10.71
CA LYS A 10 21.54 -13.98 -11.01
C LYS A 10 20.26 -13.61 -11.75
N ARG A 11 19.70 -14.54 -12.53
CA ARG A 11 18.35 -14.40 -13.10
C ARG A 11 17.30 -14.56 -12.00
N LYS A 12 16.27 -13.70 -11.99
CA LYS A 12 15.21 -13.68 -10.97
C LYS A 12 14.25 -14.88 -11.06
N ASP A 13 14.11 -15.47 -12.24
CA ASP A 13 13.19 -16.59 -12.53
C ASP A 13 13.77 -17.96 -12.14
N ILE A 14 15.03 -18.23 -12.48
CA ILE A 14 15.66 -19.56 -12.29
C ILE A 14 16.92 -19.53 -11.41
N GLY A 15 17.36 -18.37 -10.92
CA GLY A 15 18.51 -18.24 -10.01
C GLY A 15 19.88 -18.48 -10.65
N GLN A 16 19.94 -18.64 -11.97
CA GLN A 16 21.18 -18.90 -12.71
C GLN A 16 22.07 -17.65 -12.76
N GLY A 17 23.37 -17.80 -12.50
CA GLY A 17 24.36 -16.72 -12.60
C GLY A 17 24.55 -16.20 -14.03
N ILE A 18 24.76 -14.89 -14.17
CA ILE A 18 24.83 -14.21 -15.46
C ILE A 18 26.25 -13.69 -15.69
N ALA A 19 26.93 -14.27 -16.67
CA ALA A 19 28.30 -13.95 -17.01
C ALA A 19 28.45 -12.71 -17.91
N GLY A 20 29.61 -12.06 -17.84
CA GLY A 20 30.00 -11.00 -18.78
C GLY A 20 29.35 -9.63 -18.54
N LEU A 21 28.66 -9.43 -17.42
CA LEU A 21 28.11 -8.14 -17.00
C LEU A 21 29.18 -7.28 -16.33
N THR A 22 29.10 -5.97 -16.51
CA THR A 22 29.95 -5.01 -15.82
C THR A 22 29.25 -4.56 -14.54
N VAL A 23 29.92 -4.66 -13.40
CA VAL A 23 29.43 -4.23 -12.09
C VAL A 23 30.30 -3.08 -11.60
N GLU A 24 29.71 -1.93 -11.37
CA GLU A 24 30.36 -0.73 -10.84
C GLU A 24 29.87 -0.45 -9.43
N ALA A 25 30.78 -0.20 -8.49
CA ALA A 25 30.47 0.21 -7.13
C ALA A 25 30.65 1.71 -6.98
N TYR A 26 29.70 2.37 -6.32
CA TYR A 26 29.66 3.80 -6.09
C TYR A 26 29.54 4.11 -4.60
N ASP A 27 30.14 5.21 -4.19
CA ASP A 27 29.91 5.93 -2.94
C ASP A 27 28.74 6.89 -3.13
N ALA A 28 27.74 6.84 -2.27
CA ALA A 28 26.53 7.65 -2.38
C ALA A 28 26.69 8.95 -1.58
N ASP A 29 27.38 9.92 -2.17
CA ASP A 29 27.56 11.24 -1.57
C ASP A 29 26.34 12.15 -1.76
N LEU A 30 26.23 13.16 -0.88
CA LEU A 30 25.15 14.17 -0.90
C LEU A 30 25.09 15.00 -2.20
N PHE A 31 26.18 15.08 -2.97
CA PHE A 31 26.27 15.97 -4.13
C PHE A 31 26.74 15.28 -5.42
N ILE A 32 27.73 14.39 -5.37
CA ILE A 32 28.26 13.67 -6.55
C ILE A 32 28.74 12.29 -6.11
N ASP A 33 28.11 11.23 -6.61
CA ASP A 33 28.50 9.85 -6.28
C ASP A 33 29.89 9.50 -6.86
N ASP A 34 30.84 9.09 -6.01
CA ASP A 34 32.18 8.69 -6.43
C ASP A 34 32.23 7.22 -6.89
N LEU A 35 32.85 6.94 -8.05
CA LEU A 35 33.07 5.56 -8.50
C LEU A 35 34.21 4.92 -7.69
N LEU A 36 33.89 3.89 -6.91
CA LEU A 36 34.82 3.18 -6.03
C LEU A 36 35.54 2.01 -6.71
N GLY A 37 34.96 1.47 -7.78
CA GLY A 37 35.60 0.43 -8.58
C GLY A 37 34.66 -0.32 -9.52
N THR A 38 35.22 -1.18 -10.35
CA THR A 38 34.49 -1.92 -11.37
C THR A 38 35.01 -3.36 -11.48
N ALA A 39 34.11 -4.31 -11.71
CA ALA A 39 34.43 -5.71 -12.00
C ALA A 39 33.54 -6.27 -13.11
N LYS A 40 33.94 -7.39 -13.70
CA LYS A 40 33.08 -8.17 -14.60
C LYS A 40 32.63 -9.46 -13.93
N THR A 41 31.41 -9.89 -14.21
CA THR A 41 30.91 -11.17 -13.72
C THR A 41 31.54 -12.35 -14.47
N ASP A 42 31.93 -13.38 -13.72
CA ASP A 42 32.45 -14.63 -14.27
C ASP A 42 31.34 -15.57 -14.77
N ASN A 43 31.71 -16.78 -15.20
CA ASN A 43 30.78 -17.79 -15.73
C ASN A 43 29.69 -18.25 -14.73
N SER A 44 29.90 -18.00 -13.43
CA SER A 44 28.93 -18.26 -12.35
C SER A 44 28.10 -17.03 -11.97
N GLY A 45 28.31 -15.91 -12.67
CA GLY A 45 27.71 -14.61 -12.35
C GLY A 45 28.43 -13.85 -11.23
N THR A 46 29.56 -14.34 -10.73
CA THR A 46 30.22 -13.80 -9.53
C THR A 46 31.15 -12.64 -9.89
N PHE A 47 31.22 -11.62 -9.04
CA PHE A 47 32.12 -10.48 -9.16
C PHE A 47 32.81 -10.16 -7.82
N ALA A 48 33.96 -9.48 -7.89
CA ALA A 48 34.65 -8.93 -6.74
C ALA A 48 35.36 -7.62 -7.12
N ILE A 49 35.06 -6.54 -6.40
CA ILE A 49 35.61 -5.19 -6.56
C ILE A 49 36.44 -4.88 -5.32
N LYS A 50 37.73 -4.62 -5.49
CA LYS A 50 38.60 -4.13 -4.40
C LYS A 50 38.50 -2.61 -4.33
N CYS A 51 38.05 -2.08 -3.20
CA CYS A 51 37.92 -0.66 -2.97
C CYS A 51 39.07 -0.16 -2.09
N HIS A 52 39.68 0.96 -2.49
CA HIS A 52 40.70 1.65 -1.70
C HIS A 52 40.01 2.76 -0.89
N GLY A 53 39.87 2.59 0.42
CA GLY A 53 39.28 3.63 1.28
C GLY A 53 40.14 4.89 1.30
N LYS A 54 39.49 6.07 1.21
CA LYS A 54 40.14 7.36 1.48
C LYS A 54 40.66 7.35 2.93
N ASN A 55 41.83 7.93 3.15
CA ASN A 55 42.63 7.72 4.36
C ASN A 55 42.24 8.64 5.52
N GLU A 56 40.94 8.86 5.77
CA GLU A 56 40.48 9.74 6.84
C GLU A 56 39.45 9.07 7.75
N VAL A 57 39.63 9.23 9.06
CA VAL A 57 38.85 8.62 10.15
C VAL A 57 37.40 9.15 10.21
N ILE A 58 37.00 10.01 9.27
CA ILE A 58 35.79 10.85 9.36
C ILE A 58 34.78 10.55 8.23
N ASP A 59 35.16 9.86 7.14
CA ASP A 59 34.25 9.63 6.00
C ASP A 59 34.22 8.15 5.58
N ARG A 60 33.07 7.51 5.73
CA ARG A 60 32.85 6.08 5.43
C ARG A 60 31.93 5.96 4.23
N PRO A 61 32.28 5.14 3.23
CA PRO A 61 31.54 5.12 1.99
C PRO A 61 30.19 4.41 2.11
N ASP A 62 29.20 5.00 1.45
CA ASP A 62 27.82 4.55 1.35
C ASP A 62 27.62 3.81 0.02
N ILE A 63 27.63 2.48 0.06
CA ILE A 63 27.83 1.66 -1.13
C ILE A 63 26.53 1.32 -1.85
N TYR A 64 26.53 1.51 -3.18
CA TYR A 64 25.57 0.86 -4.08
C TYR A 64 26.23 0.40 -5.39
N LEU A 65 25.54 -0.48 -6.13
CA LEU A 65 26.03 -1.05 -7.37
C LEU A 65 25.22 -0.59 -8.59
N LYS A 66 25.89 -0.47 -9.73
CA LYS A 66 25.28 -0.40 -11.07
C LYS A 66 25.73 -1.61 -11.88
N VAL A 67 24.77 -2.32 -12.43
CA VAL A 67 25.00 -3.49 -13.30
C VAL A 67 24.70 -3.09 -14.73
N LYS A 68 25.68 -3.25 -15.62
CA LYS A 68 25.61 -2.84 -17.02
C LYS A 68 25.87 -4.03 -17.95
N ASN A 69 25.30 -3.98 -19.14
CA ASN A 69 25.60 -4.95 -20.20
C ASN A 69 26.98 -4.67 -20.86
N SER A 70 27.37 -5.51 -21.82
CA SER A 70 28.63 -5.37 -22.57
C SER A 70 28.72 -4.11 -23.44
N LYS A 71 27.58 -3.44 -23.71
CA LYS A 71 27.49 -2.16 -24.45
C LYS A 71 27.54 -0.93 -23.53
N GLY A 72 27.48 -1.13 -22.20
CA GLY A 72 27.48 -0.05 -21.21
C GLY A 72 26.10 0.40 -20.75
N ASP A 73 25.00 -0.19 -21.24
CA ASP A 73 23.64 0.17 -20.83
C ASP A 73 23.36 -0.32 -19.41
N LEU A 74 22.72 0.53 -18.59
CA LEU A 74 22.28 0.16 -17.25
C LEU A 74 21.15 -0.87 -17.31
N LEU A 75 21.39 -2.01 -16.67
CA LEU A 75 20.41 -3.10 -16.50
C LEU A 75 19.72 -3.01 -15.13
N HIS A 76 20.46 -2.62 -14.09
CA HIS A 76 19.95 -2.53 -12.72
C HIS A 76 20.84 -1.64 -11.85
N SER A 77 20.26 -0.98 -10.85
CA SER A 77 21.01 -0.29 -9.81
C SER A 77 20.45 -0.63 -8.43
N THR A 78 21.33 -0.82 -7.46
CA THR A 78 20.95 -1.05 -6.06
C THR A 78 20.88 0.25 -5.25
N ARG A 79 20.83 1.43 -5.89
CA ARG A 79 20.83 2.74 -5.20
C ARG A 79 19.63 2.96 -4.28
N SER A 80 18.52 2.24 -4.48
CA SER A 80 17.39 2.24 -3.54
C SER A 80 17.68 1.46 -2.24
N ASN A 81 18.80 0.72 -2.19
CA ASN A 81 19.26 -0.11 -1.08
C ASN A 81 20.75 0.16 -0.80
N ILE A 82 21.06 1.41 -0.45
CA ILE A 82 22.43 1.83 -0.08
C ILE A 82 22.86 1.12 1.20
N ILE A 83 24.09 0.60 1.22
CA ILE A 83 24.72 0.06 2.42
C ILE A 83 25.59 1.15 3.02
N TYR A 84 25.15 1.69 4.15
CA TYR A 84 25.81 2.83 4.79
C TYR A 84 27.06 2.45 5.57
N ASP A 85 28.00 3.40 5.67
CA ASP A 85 29.16 3.34 6.57
C ASP A 85 30.04 2.08 6.41
N VAL A 86 30.39 1.68 5.18
CA VAL A 86 31.08 0.41 4.93
C VAL A 86 32.55 0.45 5.36
N ILE A 87 32.91 -0.38 6.33
CA ILE A 87 34.26 -0.46 6.93
C ILE A 87 34.93 -1.85 6.80
N LYS A 88 34.26 -2.81 6.19
CA LYS A 88 34.73 -4.20 6.03
C LYS A 88 34.19 -4.81 4.73
N ASP A 89 34.69 -5.98 4.37
CA ASP A 89 34.21 -6.73 3.21
C ASP A 89 32.70 -6.99 3.28
N ILE A 90 32.02 -6.80 2.15
CA ILE A 90 30.56 -6.97 2.01
C ILE A 90 30.22 -7.83 0.79
N VAL A 91 29.07 -8.50 0.88
CA VAL A 91 28.52 -9.34 -0.20
C VAL A 91 27.18 -8.75 -0.65
N ILE A 92 27.04 -8.45 -1.94
CA ILE A 92 25.83 -7.88 -2.55
C ILE A 92 25.40 -8.77 -3.73
N ASP A 93 24.37 -9.58 -3.51
CA ASP A 93 23.74 -10.39 -4.57
C ASP A 93 22.64 -9.59 -5.28
N VAL A 94 22.62 -9.65 -6.61
CA VAL A 94 21.69 -8.87 -7.43
C VAL A 94 20.90 -9.81 -8.35
N ALA A 95 19.57 -9.77 -8.27
CA ALA A 95 18.68 -10.54 -9.13
C ALA A 95 18.09 -9.67 -10.26
N LEU A 96 18.41 -9.99 -11.52
CA LEU A 96 17.91 -9.29 -12.70
C LEU A 96 16.55 -9.87 -13.15
N SER A 97 15.59 -8.98 -13.42
CA SER A 97 14.24 -9.31 -13.89
C SER A 97 14.21 -9.63 -15.39
N ASP A 98 13.19 -10.37 -15.86
CA ASP A 98 13.06 -10.77 -17.27
C ASP A 98 13.16 -9.61 -18.27
N PRO A 99 12.60 -8.40 -18.02
CA PRO A 99 12.80 -7.24 -18.89
C PRO A 99 14.27 -6.79 -18.96
N ALA A 100 15.01 -6.84 -17.85
CA ALA A 100 16.44 -6.52 -17.81
C ALA A 100 17.29 -7.58 -18.53
N LEU A 101 16.84 -8.85 -18.53
CA LEU A 101 17.48 -9.95 -19.26
C LEU A 101 17.27 -9.86 -20.77
N VAL A 102 16.07 -9.46 -21.20
CA VAL A 102 15.78 -9.15 -22.62
C VAL A 102 16.63 -7.97 -23.11
N LYS A 103 16.79 -6.92 -22.29
CA LYS A 103 17.69 -5.79 -22.57
C LYS A 103 19.19 -6.20 -22.63
N ALA A 104 19.56 -7.28 -21.94
CA ALA A 104 20.89 -7.86 -21.99
C ALA A 104 21.12 -8.80 -23.20
N GLY A 105 20.10 -9.04 -24.04
CA GLY A 105 20.20 -9.93 -25.21
C GLY A 105 20.14 -11.42 -24.87
N ILE A 106 19.55 -11.80 -23.73
CA ILE A 106 19.43 -13.20 -23.29
C ILE A 106 18.04 -13.73 -23.67
N ASP A 107 17.98 -14.76 -24.52
CA ASP A 107 16.74 -15.34 -25.08
C ASP A 107 16.01 -16.26 -24.07
N ILE A 108 14.69 -16.10 -23.94
CA ILE A 108 13.84 -16.82 -22.94
C ILE A 108 12.70 -17.55 -23.68
N GLN A 109 12.76 -18.89 -23.76
CA GLN A 109 11.65 -19.71 -24.26
C GLN A 109 10.75 -20.21 -23.11
N HIS A 110 9.43 -19.97 -23.20
CA HIS A 110 8.43 -20.49 -22.26
C HIS A 110 7.28 -21.21 -22.99
N LYS A 111 6.91 -22.42 -22.50
CA LYS A 111 5.65 -23.12 -22.83
C LYS A 111 4.90 -23.42 -21.52
N ALA A 112 3.64 -23.01 -21.42
CA ALA A 112 2.73 -23.44 -20.36
C ALA A 112 1.32 -23.65 -20.92
N SER A 113 0.72 -24.79 -20.60
CA SER A 113 -0.62 -25.25 -20.97
C SER A 113 -1.65 -24.92 -19.88
N ILE A 114 -2.85 -24.52 -20.29
CA ILE A 114 -3.96 -24.11 -19.42
C ILE A 114 -4.99 -25.24 -19.30
N SER A 115 -5.50 -25.51 -18.09
CA SER A 115 -6.75 -26.25 -17.86
C SER A 115 -7.79 -25.37 -17.16
N LYS A 116 -9.07 -25.57 -17.47
CA LYS A 116 -10.24 -24.78 -17.04
C LYS A 116 -10.98 -25.47 -15.87
N GLY A 117 -11.56 -24.68 -14.97
CA GLY A 117 -12.69 -25.04 -14.09
C GLY A 117 -13.27 -23.77 -13.43
N SER A 118 -14.41 -23.24 -13.91
CA SER A 118 -15.81 -23.39 -13.46
C SER A 118 -16.17 -22.49 -12.27
N GLY A 119 -16.88 -21.40 -12.56
CA GLY A 119 -17.39 -20.43 -11.58
C GLY A 119 -18.80 -20.75 -11.10
N THR A 120 -19.08 -20.38 -9.85
CA THR A 120 -20.42 -20.19 -9.27
C THR A 120 -20.43 -18.86 -8.48
N ASP A 121 -21.59 -18.21 -8.44
CA ASP A 121 -21.83 -16.85 -7.91
C ASP A 121 -21.26 -16.60 -6.49
N SER A 122 -20.38 -15.60 -6.35
CA SER A 122 -19.57 -15.37 -5.14
C SER A 122 -20.12 -14.36 -4.13
N ARG A 123 -21.23 -13.66 -4.41
CA ARG A 123 -21.71 -12.56 -3.54
C ARG A 123 -22.63 -12.97 -2.38
N SER A 124 -23.29 -14.13 -2.43
CA SER A 124 -24.22 -14.56 -1.36
C SER A 124 -23.49 -15.12 -0.12
N GLY A 125 -22.27 -15.63 -0.27
CA GLY A 125 -21.50 -16.24 0.83
C GLY A 125 -20.92 -15.24 1.84
N LEU A 126 -20.65 -14.00 1.44
CA LEU A 126 -19.89 -13.02 2.24
C LEU A 126 -20.63 -12.47 3.46
N LYS A 127 -21.94 -12.73 3.58
CA LYS A 127 -22.78 -12.37 4.73
C LYS A 127 -23.26 -13.58 5.55
N THR A 128 -22.84 -14.79 5.17
CA THR A 128 -23.36 -16.01 5.78
C THR A 128 -22.52 -16.40 6.99
N TRP A 129 -23.16 -16.55 8.15
CA TRP A 129 -22.51 -17.03 9.37
C TRP A 129 -22.50 -18.57 9.45
N THR A 130 -21.45 -19.12 10.05
CA THR A 130 -21.31 -20.55 10.35
C THR A 130 -21.33 -20.76 11.86
N PHE A 131 -22.50 -20.62 12.48
CA PHE A 131 -22.66 -20.82 13.92
C PHE A 131 -22.98 -22.27 14.28
N ARG A 132 -22.75 -22.63 15.54
CA ARG A 132 -23.09 -23.96 16.05
C ARG A 132 -24.60 -24.18 16.05
N SER A 133 -25.03 -25.42 15.84
CA SER A 133 -26.45 -25.80 15.86
C SER A 133 -27.13 -25.57 17.23
N ASP A 134 -26.35 -25.56 18.31
CA ASP A 134 -26.81 -25.30 19.68
C ASP A 134 -26.64 -23.83 20.13
N SER A 135 -26.13 -22.97 19.24
CA SER A 135 -26.10 -21.53 19.51
C SER A 135 -27.53 -21.00 19.55
N LYS A 136 -27.87 -20.25 20.60
CA LYS A 136 -29.19 -19.61 20.71
C LYS A 136 -29.16 -18.30 19.92
N PRO A 137 -29.95 -18.18 18.83
CA PRO A 137 -30.05 -16.91 18.11
C PRO A 137 -30.69 -15.80 18.96
N ASP A 138 -31.46 -16.14 20.00
CA ASP A 138 -32.02 -15.18 20.97
C ASP A 138 -30.95 -14.67 21.97
N ASN A 139 -29.94 -13.98 21.46
CA ASN A 139 -29.02 -13.17 22.25
C ASN A 139 -29.14 -11.73 21.77
N THR A 140 -29.59 -10.84 22.65
CA THR A 140 -29.77 -9.41 22.35
C THR A 140 -28.52 -8.75 21.75
N ILE A 141 -27.33 -9.29 22.02
CA ILE A 141 -26.07 -8.82 21.42
C ILE A 141 -25.90 -9.35 19.98
N LEU A 142 -26.22 -10.62 19.71
CA LEU A 142 -26.13 -11.16 18.35
C LEU A 142 -27.15 -10.50 17.42
N ASP A 143 -28.36 -10.20 17.91
CA ASP A 143 -29.37 -9.44 17.14
C ASP A 143 -28.84 -8.06 16.72
N GLN A 144 -28.11 -7.38 17.60
CA GLN A 144 -27.44 -6.12 17.24
C GLN A 144 -26.39 -6.32 16.16
N VAL A 145 -25.58 -7.38 16.26
CA VAL A 145 -24.57 -7.73 15.25
C VAL A 145 -25.22 -8.03 13.90
N TYR A 146 -26.34 -8.75 13.88
CA TYR A 146 -27.10 -9.02 12.66
C TYR A 146 -27.63 -7.72 12.04
N GLY A 147 -28.27 -6.85 12.82
CA GLY A 147 -28.77 -5.56 12.32
C GLY A 147 -27.66 -4.60 11.87
N GLU A 148 -26.45 -4.73 12.39
CA GLU A 148 -25.27 -4.00 11.91
C GLU A 148 -24.73 -4.59 10.60
N LEU A 149 -24.69 -5.92 10.47
CA LEU A 149 -24.28 -6.60 9.24
C LEU A 149 -25.21 -6.29 8.07
N GLU A 150 -26.51 -6.14 8.30
CA GLU A 150 -27.48 -5.76 7.26
C GLU A 150 -27.08 -4.47 6.53
N LYS A 151 -26.43 -3.55 7.25
CA LYS A 151 -25.96 -2.26 6.74
C LYS A 151 -24.60 -2.33 6.04
N GLN A 152 -23.88 -3.44 6.14
CA GLN A 152 -22.57 -3.63 5.52
C GLN A 152 -22.66 -4.49 4.26
N GLY A 153 -21.63 -4.48 3.40
CA GLY A 153 -21.51 -5.33 2.23
C GLY A 153 -21.07 -6.76 2.55
N SER A 154 -20.28 -6.95 3.61
CA SER A 154 -19.72 -8.25 4.01
C SER A 154 -19.49 -8.34 5.53
N ILE A 155 -19.26 -9.57 6.03
CA ILE A 155 -18.82 -9.79 7.41
C ILE A 155 -17.48 -9.08 7.67
N LEU A 156 -16.52 -9.13 6.73
CA LEU A 156 -15.25 -8.44 6.90
C LEU A 156 -15.38 -6.92 7.02
N GLU A 157 -16.33 -6.31 6.30
CA GLU A 157 -16.59 -4.87 6.40
C GLU A 157 -17.17 -4.48 7.78
N LEU A 158 -17.98 -5.35 8.38
CA LEU A 158 -18.40 -5.19 9.77
C LEU A 158 -17.22 -5.25 10.73
N PHE A 159 -16.33 -6.23 10.56
CA PHE A 159 -15.12 -6.35 11.38
C PHE A 159 -14.13 -5.20 11.17
N TYR A 160 -14.05 -4.67 9.95
CA TYR A 160 -13.30 -3.45 9.66
C TYR A 160 -13.82 -2.30 10.53
N LYS A 161 -15.14 -2.08 10.58
CA LYS A 161 -15.76 -1.06 11.44
C LYS A 161 -15.49 -1.30 12.93
N TYR A 162 -15.55 -2.54 13.40
CA TYR A 162 -15.20 -2.88 14.78
C TYR A 162 -13.75 -2.56 15.10
N LYS A 163 -12.83 -2.91 14.21
CA LYS A 163 -11.41 -2.54 14.35
C LYS A 163 -11.24 -1.02 14.42
N GLU A 164 -11.90 -0.26 13.55
CA GLU A 164 -11.81 1.21 13.57
C GLU A 164 -12.25 1.81 14.92
N ILE A 165 -13.29 1.24 15.54
CA ILE A 165 -13.77 1.66 16.86
C ILE A 165 -12.71 1.33 17.92
N LEU A 166 -12.22 0.09 17.94
CA LEU A 166 -11.24 -0.37 18.93
C LEU A 166 -9.89 0.33 18.81
N ASP A 167 -9.43 0.65 17.60
CA ASP A 167 -8.20 1.43 17.37
C ASP A 167 -8.30 2.85 17.96
N CYS A 168 -9.52 3.38 18.14
CA CYS A 168 -9.79 4.70 18.71
C CYS A 168 -10.20 4.65 20.19
N SER A 169 -10.36 3.46 20.76
CA SER A 169 -10.88 3.25 22.10
C SER A 169 -9.76 2.77 23.02
N SER A 170 -9.52 3.51 24.11
CA SER A 170 -8.66 3.04 25.20
C SER A 170 -9.46 2.31 26.28
N ASP A 171 -10.78 2.13 26.08
CA ASP A 171 -11.64 1.45 27.03
C ASP A 171 -11.49 -0.07 26.89
N ASN A 172 -10.93 -0.69 27.92
CA ASN A 172 -10.74 -2.14 28.03
C ASN A 172 -12.08 -2.93 28.00
N ASN A 173 -13.21 -2.24 28.22
CA ASN A 173 -14.56 -2.78 28.26
C ASN A 173 -15.47 -2.25 27.14
N ASP A 174 -14.89 -1.73 26.05
CA ASP A 174 -15.65 -1.24 24.90
C ASP A 174 -16.74 -2.25 24.46
N PRO A 175 -17.99 -1.81 24.18
CA PRO A 175 -19.09 -2.69 23.78
C PRO A 175 -18.76 -3.63 22.61
N VAL A 176 -17.84 -3.24 21.72
CA VAL A 176 -17.37 -4.09 20.62
C VAL A 176 -16.76 -5.40 21.14
N TYR A 177 -16.02 -5.39 22.26
CA TYR A 177 -15.46 -6.62 22.83
C TYR A 177 -16.56 -7.60 23.27
N SER A 178 -17.70 -7.10 23.75
CA SER A 178 -18.83 -7.96 24.12
C SER A 178 -19.47 -8.61 22.89
N LYS A 179 -19.55 -7.88 21.77
CA LYS A 179 -20.01 -8.41 20.47
C LYS A 179 -19.05 -9.48 19.93
N LEU A 180 -17.74 -9.22 19.99
CA LEU A 180 -16.71 -10.18 19.59
C LEU A 180 -16.75 -11.45 20.44
N SER A 181 -16.96 -11.32 21.75
CA SER A 181 -17.17 -12.47 22.64
C SER A 181 -18.40 -13.28 22.25
N ALA A 182 -19.54 -12.63 22.00
CA ALA A 182 -20.75 -13.31 21.59
C ALA A 182 -20.60 -14.06 20.25
N LEU A 183 -19.91 -13.45 19.28
CA LEU A 183 -19.57 -14.08 18.00
C LEU A 183 -18.63 -15.28 18.20
N PHE A 184 -17.64 -15.16 19.08
CA PHE A 184 -16.74 -16.26 19.42
C PHE A 184 -17.49 -17.43 20.06
N ASP A 185 -18.39 -17.14 20.99
CA ASP A 185 -19.23 -18.15 21.66
C ASP A 185 -20.18 -18.86 20.70
N ALA A 186 -20.68 -18.16 19.66
CA ALA A 186 -21.57 -18.71 18.64
C ALA A 186 -20.85 -19.50 17.54
N GLY A 187 -19.61 -19.15 17.20
CA GLY A 187 -18.85 -19.73 16.07
C GLY A 187 -18.68 -21.24 16.16
N LYS A 188 -18.59 -21.94 15.03
CA LYS A 188 -18.36 -23.38 14.96
C LYS A 188 -16.93 -23.74 15.37
N THR A 189 -16.73 -24.90 16.01
CA THR A 189 -15.38 -25.43 16.27
C THR A 189 -14.83 -26.06 14.99
N PRO A 190 -13.72 -25.57 14.42
CA PRO A 190 -13.16 -26.15 13.21
C PRO A 190 -12.45 -27.47 13.53
N GLU A 191 -12.64 -28.47 12.67
CA GLU A 191 -12.01 -29.79 12.83
C GLU A 191 -10.52 -29.75 12.48
N ILE A 192 -10.16 -28.96 11.46
CA ILE A 192 -8.78 -28.75 11.02
C ILE A 192 -8.61 -27.34 10.47
N VAL A 193 -7.51 -26.68 10.82
CA VAL A 193 -7.11 -25.37 10.30
C VAL A 193 -5.72 -25.54 9.70
N GLN A 194 -5.63 -25.83 8.40
CA GLN A 194 -4.37 -26.13 7.71
C GLN A 194 -4.18 -25.20 6.51
N GLY A 195 -2.93 -24.79 6.26
CA GLY A 195 -2.58 -23.87 5.19
C GLY A 195 -2.12 -22.52 5.72
N HIS A 196 -2.03 -21.55 4.81
CA HIS A 196 -1.73 -20.16 5.13
C HIS A 196 -3.03 -19.35 5.30
N PHE A 197 -3.03 -18.48 6.30
CA PHE A 197 -4.13 -17.55 6.57
C PHE A 197 -3.58 -16.15 6.82
N TYR A 198 -4.17 -15.15 6.17
CA TYR A 198 -3.90 -13.74 6.50
C TYR A 198 -4.57 -13.36 7.81
N GLY A 199 -3.91 -12.50 8.56
CA GLY A 199 -4.26 -12.15 9.94
C GLY A 199 -4.61 -10.68 10.11
N ILE A 200 -5.69 -10.41 10.84
CA ILE A 200 -6.08 -9.04 11.21
C ILE A 200 -6.23 -8.96 12.72
N THR A 201 -5.45 -8.09 13.37
CA THR A 201 -5.65 -7.76 14.78
C THR A 201 -6.83 -6.80 14.91
N LEU A 202 -7.89 -7.21 15.59
CA LEU A 202 -9.09 -6.38 15.76
C LEU A 202 -8.95 -5.41 16.93
N GLY A 203 -8.30 -5.82 18.01
CA GLY A 203 -8.02 -4.99 19.17
C GLY A 203 -7.39 -5.78 20.29
N VAL A 204 -6.54 -5.12 21.07
CA VAL A 204 -5.78 -5.69 22.18
C VAL A 204 -6.11 -4.92 23.45
N ARG A 205 -6.26 -5.62 24.56
CA ARG A 205 -6.69 -5.07 25.85
C ARG A 205 -5.87 -5.68 26.99
N CYS A 206 -5.84 -5.05 28.15
CA CYS A 206 -4.99 -5.41 29.30
C CYS A 206 -5.50 -6.62 30.12
N GLY A 207 -6.44 -7.40 29.59
CA GLY A 207 -7.11 -8.47 30.31
C GLY A 207 -8.05 -7.94 31.40
N GLU A 208 -8.22 -8.70 32.49
CA GLU A 208 -9.05 -8.36 33.65
C GLU A 208 -8.19 -7.92 34.86
N MET A 209 -6.96 -7.47 34.60
CA MET A 209 -6.02 -7.13 35.67
C MET A 209 -6.39 -5.79 36.35
N PRO A 210 -6.25 -5.69 37.69
CA PRO A 210 -6.38 -4.42 38.40
C PRO A 210 -5.23 -3.44 38.07
N GLU A 211 -5.48 -2.14 38.21
CA GLU A 211 -4.64 -0.99 37.73
C GLU A 211 -3.14 -1.06 38.09
N ASN A 212 -2.79 -1.76 39.17
CA ASN A 212 -1.44 -1.90 39.71
C ASN A 212 -0.55 -2.93 39.00
N MET A 213 -1.04 -3.65 37.98
CA MET A 213 -0.27 -4.49 37.04
C MET A 213 -0.20 -3.88 35.62
N ALA A 214 -0.45 -2.57 35.49
CA ALA A 214 -0.42 -1.83 34.23
C ALA A 214 0.89 -2.01 33.43
N ASP A 215 2.00 -2.40 34.07
CA ASP A 215 3.28 -2.64 33.39
C ASP A 215 3.25 -3.80 32.37
N PHE A 216 2.40 -4.82 32.57
CA PHE A 216 2.23 -5.91 31.58
C PHE A 216 1.39 -5.46 30.38
N GLY A 217 0.35 -4.67 30.64
CA GLY A 217 -0.43 -3.96 29.62
C GLY A 217 0.42 -2.95 28.86
N ASN A 218 1.36 -2.29 29.54
CA ASN A 218 2.35 -1.40 28.92
C ASN A 218 3.32 -2.17 28.03
N VAL A 219 3.76 -3.39 28.36
CA VAL A 219 4.64 -4.19 27.49
C VAL A 219 3.91 -4.69 26.25
N LEU A 220 2.71 -5.26 26.39
CA LEU A 220 1.89 -5.67 25.23
C LEU A 220 1.43 -4.46 24.41
N GLY A 221 1.10 -3.35 25.08
CA GLY A 221 0.83 -2.05 24.48
C GLY A 221 2.08 -1.40 23.87
N LEU A 222 3.30 -1.67 24.32
CA LEU A 222 4.53 -1.18 23.68
C LEU A 222 4.85 -1.99 22.42
N ILE A 223 4.66 -3.30 22.53
CA ILE A 223 4.86 -4.26 21.44
C ILE A 223 3.83 -3.98 20.35
N TRP A 224 2.54 -3.75 20.67
CA TRP A 224 1.44 -3.57 19.70
C TRP A 224 0.83 -2.16 19.56
N GLY A 225 1.09 -1.20 20.44
CA GLY A 225 0.29 0.04 20.54
C GLY A 225 1.01 1.38 20.74
N THR A 226 2.27 1.47 21.21
CA THR A 226 2.94 2.77 21.45
C THR A 226 4.19 3.04 20.63
N GLY A 227 4.77 2.03 19.97
CA GLY A 227 5.91 2.21 19.04
C GLY A 227 5.64 1.77 17.61
N LEU A 228 4.60 0.96 17.40
CA LEU A 228 4.20 0.39 16.13
C LEU A 228 2.74 0.81 15.88
N SER A 229 2.52 1.37 14.70
CA SER A 229 1.32 2.04 14.18
C SER A 229 -0.05 1.37 14.38
N ASN A 230 -1.14 2.05 13.99
CA ASN A 230 -2.51 1.52 13.79
C ASN A 230 -2.61 0.26 12.89
N GLU A 231 -1.51 -0.09 12.23
CA GLU A 231 -1.34 -1.30 11.41
C GLU A 231 -0.39 -2.24 12.14
N SER A 232 -0.85 -3.48 12.36
CA SER A 232 -0.11 -4.52 13.08
C SER A 232 0.97 -5.13 12.17
N PRO A 233 2.23 -5.27 12.64
CA PRO A 233 3.27 -5.95 11.88
C PRO A 233 2.98 -7.45 11.73
N TRP A 234 2.12 -8.03 12.56
CA TRP A 234 1.62 -9.40 12.38
C TRP A 234 0.58 -9.44 11.26
N VAL A 235 0.84 -10.29 10.25
CA VAL A 235 0.05 -10.37 9.00
C VAL A 235 -0.58 -11.75 8.75
N GLY A 236 -0.38 -12.72 9.65
CA GLY A 236 -1.02 -14.03 9.50
C GLY A 236 -0.33 -15.19 10.19
N LYS A 237 -0.84 -16.39 9.91
CA LYS A 237 -0.34 -17.66 10.44
C LYS A 237 -0.37 -18.73 9.36
N SER A 238 0.57 -19.68 9.43
CA SER A 238 0.50 -20.92 8.65
C SER A 238 0.53 -22.11 9.57
N LEU A 239 -0.21 -23.16 9.21
CA LEU A 239 -0.28 -24.43 9.94
C LEU A 239 -0.07 -25.59 8.99
N GLN A 240 0.80 -26.53 9.38
CA GLN A 240 1.13 -27.70 8.58
C GLN A 240 1.24 -28.97 9.43
N LYS A 241 0.95 -30.11 8.81
CA LYS A 241 1.23 -31.42 9.38
C LYS A 241 2.74 -31.64 9.41
N VAL A 242 3.22 -32.29 10.46
CA VAL A 242 4.62 -32.68 10.59
C VAL A 242 4.70 -34.14 11.04
N GLU A 243 5.85 -34.75 10.83
CA GLU A 243 6.11 -36.13 11.21
C GLU A 243 5.81 -36.38 12.71
N PRO A 244 5.13 -37.50 13.06
CA PRO A 244 4.75 -37.79 14.45
C PRO A 244 5.92 -37.79 15.44
N SER A 245 7.11 -38.23 15.00
CA SER A 245 8.34 -38.23 15.81
C SER A 245 8.79 -36.81 16.17
N ARG A 246 8.74 -35.88 15.22
CA ARG A 246 9.03 -34.46 15.46
C ARG A 246 7.99 -33.85 16.39
N MET A 247 6.72 -34.19 16.20
CA MET A 247 5.65 -33.70 17.08
C MET A 247 5.84 -34.21 18.52
N GLN A 248 6.16 -35.49 18.70
CA GLN A 248 6.46 -36.09 20.01
C GLN A 248 7.62 -35.37 20.72
N ALA A 249 8.68 -35.01 19.99
CA ALA A 249 9.80 -34.25 20.55
C ALA A 249 9.39 -32.84 21.05
N ILE A 250 8.37 -32.24 20.45
CA ILE A 250 7.87 -30.91 20.85
C ILE A 250 6.93 -31.02 22.05
N ILE A 251 5.95 -31.92 22.00
CA ILE A 251 4.89 -32.03 23.03
C ILE A 251 5.26 -32.94 24.20
N GLY A 252 6.32 -33.75 24.07
CA GLY A 252 6.80 -34.69 25.08
C GLY A 252 6.02 -36.00 25.18
N GLN A 253 5.04 -36.23 24.31
CA GLN A 253 4.20 -37.44 24.27
C GLN A 253 3.80 -37.78 22.82
N GLN A 254 3.41 -39.04 22.57
CA GLN A 254 2.89 -39.43 21.25
C GLN A 254 1.58 -38.68 20.97
N PRO A 255 1.42 -38.04 19.79
CA PRO A 255 0.15 -37.45 19.38
C PRO A 255 -0.93 -38.53 19.30
N ASP A 256 -2.17 -38.19 19.64
CA ASP A 256 -3.31 -39.07 19.38
C ASP A 256 -3.47 -39.23 17.86
N ALA A 257 -3.53 -40.48 17.40
CA ALA A 257 -3.71 -40.80 15.98
C ALA A 257 -5.03 -40.25 15.40
N ASN A 258 -6.03 -40.00 16.26
CA ASN A 258 -7.34 -39.52 15.86
C ASN A 258 -7.51 -37.99 15.95
N SER A 259 -6.52 -37.25 16.48
CA SER A 259 -6.62 -35.79 16.63
C SER A 259 -5.55 -35.09 15.79
N PRO A 260 -5.92 -34.24 14.81
CA PRO A 260 -4.95 -33.55 13.98
C PRO A 260 -4.16 -32.53 14.82
N VAL A 261 -2.89 -32.85 15.08
CA VAL A 261 -1.93 -31.93 15.71
C VAL A 261 -1.05 -31.31 14.61
N LEU A 262 -1.05 -29.98 14.54
CA LEU A 262 -0.36 -29.20 13.51
C LEU A 262 0.75 -28.36 14.14
N LEU A 263 1.87 -28.20 13.42
CA LEU A 263 2.86 -27.19 13.76
C LEU A 263 2.52 -25.91 13.00
N GLY A 264 2.41 -24.80 13.72
CA GLY A 264 2.16 -23.50 13.13
C GLY A 264 3.22 -22.47 13.46
N ILE A 265 3.19 -21.37 12.71
CA ILE A 265 4.12 -20.24 12.79
C ILE A 265 3.39 -18.94 12.44
N ASN A 266 3.81 -17.82 13.05
CA ASN A 266 3.29 -16.50 12.70
C ASN A 266 4.16 -15.82 11.63
N HIS A 267 3.52 -14.95 10.85
CA HIS A 267 4.13 -14.17 9.77
C HIS A 267 4.06 -12.67 10.08
N PHE A 268 5.12 -11.95 9.73
CA PHE A 268 5.27 -10.53 10.04
C PHE A 268 5.85 -9.74 8.87
N ASN A 269 5.39 -8.49 8.72
CA ASN A 269 5.85 -7.53 7.71
C ASN A 269 6.47 -6.31 8.36
N GLN A 270 7.50 -5.79 7.70
CA GLN A 270 8.04 -4.48 7.99
C GLN A 270 7.12 -3.42 7.36
N ILE A 271 6.43 -2.65 8.19
CA ILE A 271 5.54 -1.60 7.68
C ILE A 271 6.40 -0.39 7.29
N SER A 272 6.64 -0.19 5.99
CA SER A 272 7.62 0.77 5.46
C SER A 272 7.21 2.25 5.60
N THR A 273 6.00 2.55 6.07
CA THR A 273 5.38 3.87 5.91
C THR A 273 5.77 4.96 6.94
N ARG A 274 6.75 4.76 7.85
CA ARG A 274 7.27 5.81 8.78
C ARG A 274 8.73 5.61 9.28
N ILE A 275 9.39 6.74 9.58
CA ILE A 275 10.82 6.92 9.97
C ILE A 275 11.28 6.10 11.19
N LEU A 276 10.39 5.79 12.15
CA LEU A 276 10.75 5.06 13.39
C LEU A 276 10.55 3.54 13.31
N ASN A 277 10.01 3.03 12.19
CA ASN A 277 9.57 1.63 12.09
C ASN A 277 10.70 0.60 11.95
N PRO A 278 11.80 0.85 11.21
CA PRO A 278 12.86 -0.16 11.07
C PRO A 278 13.48 -0.56 12.42
N VAL A 279 13.67 0.43 13.32
CA VAL A 279 14.21 0.20 14.66
C VAL A 279 13.22 -0.55 15.54
N ALA A 280 11.94 -0.16 15.54
CA ALA A 280 10.91 -0.86 16.30
C ALA A 280 10.66 -2.29 15.79
N PHE A 281 10.67 -2.49 14.47
CA PHE A 281 10.57 -3.82 13.85
C PHE A 281 11.82 -4.68 14.10
N GLN A 282 13.00 -4.07 14.20
CA GLN A 282 14.23 -4.77 14.59
C GLN A 282 14.24 -5.13 16.09
N MET A 283 13.72 -4.25 16.95
CA MET A 283 13.46 -4.58 18.35
C MET A 283 12.44 -5.73 18.47
N LEU A 284 11.34 -5.67 17.71
CA LEU A 284 10.35 -6.75 17.64
C LEU A 284 10.98 -8.06 17.16
N THR A 285 11.80 -7.98 16.11
CA THR A 285 12.56 -9.12 15.58
C THR A 285 13.42 -9.75 16.67
N SER A 286 14.15 -8.94 17.44
CA SER A 286 14.99 -9.43 18.53
C SER A 286 14.15 -10.00 19.67
N LEU A 287 13.06 -9.33 20.05
CA LEU A 287 12.21 -9.71 21.17
C LEU A 287 11.47 -11.03 20.90
N MET A 288 10.99 -11.20 19.66
CA MET A 288 10.22 -12.36 19.24
C MET A 288 11.05 -13.44 18.53
N ASN A 289 12.36 -13.22 18.42
CA ASN A 289 13.29 -14.09 17.70
C ASN A 289 12.78 -14.40 16.27
N LEU A 290 12.43 -13.35 15.52
CA LEU A 290 11.92 -13.50 14.16
C LEU A 290 13.06 -13.78 13.17
N HIS A 291 12.78 -14.61 12.18
CA HIS A 291 13.74 -15.02 11.14
C HIS A 291 13.21 -14.63 9.76
N PRO A 292 14.08 -14.35 8.77
CA PRO A 292 13.64 -14.06 7.41
C PRO A 292 12.78 -15.20 6.83
N ALA A 293 11.71 -14.84 6.14
CA ALA A 293 10.88 -15.80 5.43
C ALA A 293 11.61 -16.38 4.21
N PRO A 294 11.38 -17.67 3.87
CA PRO A 294 11.82 -18.25 2.61
C PRO A 294 11.39 -17.41 1.41
N GLU A 295 12.25 -17.29 0.39
CA GLU A 295 11.97 -16.45 -0.77
C GLU A 295 10.71 -16.90 -1.54
N SER A 296 10.46 -18.22 -1.59
CA SER A 296 9.25 -18.79 -2.19
C SER A 296 7.98 -18.34 -1.47
N GLU A 297 7.98 -18.35 -0.13
CA GLU A 297 6.85 -17.92 0.70
C GLU A 297 6.63 -16.41 0.57
N ARG A 298 7.70 -15.63 0.62
CA ARG A 298 7.64 -14.17 0.43
C ARG A 298 7.12 -13.79 -0.95
N LYS A 299 7.50 -14.49 -2.02
CA LYS A 299 6.92 -14.27 -3.37
C LYS A 299 5.44 -14.66 -3.45
N ALA A 300 5.04 -15.73 -2.77
CA ALA A 300 3.68 -16.27 -2.85
C ALA A 300 2.67 -15.45 -2.03
N TYR A 301 3.11 -14.91 -0.88
CA TYR A 301 2.19 -14.35 0.12
C TYR A 301 2.63 -13.00 0.70
N ASN A 302 3.82 -12.51 0.34
CA ASN A 302 4.35 -11.20 0.70
C ASN A 302 4.47 -10.96 2.21
N TRP A 303 5.20 -11.86 2.90
CA TRP A 303 5.68 -11.57 4.24
C TRP A 303 7.19 -11.63 4.43
N ASP A 304 7.70 -10.84 5.37
CA ASP A 304 9.14 -10.61 5.55
C ASP A 304 9.77 -11.59 6.52
N LYS A 305 9.08 -11.87 7.64
CA LYS A 305 9.63 -12.66 8.74
C LYS A 305 8.66 -13.67 9.30
N ASN A 306 9.24 -14.72 9.84
CA ASN A 306 8.61 -15.88 10.44
C ASN A 306 9.05 -15.98 11.90
N GLY A 307 8.13 -16.30 12.82
CA GLY A 307 8.49 -16.53 14.21
C GLY A 307 7.30 -16.89 15.08
N GLY A 308 7.55 -17.13 16.37
CA GLY A 308 6.51 -17.54 17.31
C GLY A 308 5.84 -18.85 16.88
N TYR A 309 6.53 -19.98 17.02
CA TYR A 309 5.96 -21.29 16.69
C TYR A 309 4.84 -21.66 17.66
N PHE A 310 3.88 -22.47 17.24
CA PHE A 310 2.82 -22.98 18.10
C PHE A 310 2.35 -24.35 17.68
N ILE A 311 1.67 -25.04 18.60
CA ILE A 311 0.99 -26.31 18.31
C ILE A 311 -0.50 -26.04 18.17
N GLY A 312 -1.03 -26.33 16.98
CA GLY A 312 -2.46 -26.26 16.66
C GLY A 312 -3.14 -27.60 16.89
N SER A 313 -4.20 -27.66 17.69
CA SER A 313 -5.00 -28.89 17.88
C SER A 313 -6.40 -28.60 18.45
N PRO A 314 -7.40 -29.45 18.17
CA PRO A 314 -8.67 -29.42 18.89
C PRO A 314 -8.46 -29.58 20.41
N ALA A 315 -9.07 -28.70 21.19
CA ALA A 315 -9.01 -28.74 22.65
C ALA A 315 -10.24 -28.07 23.28
N PHE A 316 -10.33 -28.12 24.60
CA PHE A 316 -11.30 -27.31 25.34
C PHE A 316 -10.71 -25.94 25.65
N SER A 317 -11.54 -24.89 25.63
CA SER A 317 -11.10 -23.52 25.93
C SER A 317 -10.47 -23.43 27.32
N VAL A 318 -9.35 -22.71 27.39
CA VAL A 318 -8.67 -22.31 28.63
C VAL A 318 -9.30 -21.04 29.21
N CYS A 319 -10.10 -20.30 28.44
CA CYS A 319 -10.84 -19.14 28.91
C CYS A 319 -12.08 -19.59 29.71
N ALA A 320 -12.09 -19.33 31.02
CA ALA A 320 -13.18 -19.75 31.91
C ALA A 320 -14.56 -19.17 31.52
N LYS A 321 -14.58 -18.05 30.78
CA LYS A 321 -15.82 -17.40 30.31
C LYS A 321 -16.48 -18.11 29.13
N SER A 322 -15.74 -18.97 28.41
CA SER A 322 -16.22 -19.70 27.24
C SER A 322 -15.82 -21.18 27.30
N PRO A 323 -16.32 -21.97 28.27
CA PRO A 323 -15.92 -23.37 28.44
C PRO A 323 -16.55 -24.23 27.34
N ARG A 324 -15.91 -24.28 26.17
CA ARG A 324 -16.36 -25.03 24.99
C ARG A 324 -15.20 -25.66 24.21
N PRO A 325 -15.47 -26.66 23.36
CA PRO A 325 -14.50 -27.11 22.36
C PRO A 325 -14.12 -25.97 21.41
N ILE A 326 -12.84 -25.84 21.12
CA ILE A 326 -12.22 -24.84 20.23
C ILE A 326 -11.05 -25.47 19.49
N PHE A 327 -10.46 -24.75 18.54
CA PHE A 327 -9.15 -25.12 17.99
C PHE A 327 -8.08 -24.25 18.64
N GLN A 328 -7.19 -24.87 19.43
CA GLN A 328 -6.21 -24.19 20.25
C GLN A 328 -4.89 -24.01 19.49
N LEU A 329 -4.27 -22.84 19.59
CA LEU A 329 -2.90 -22.57 19.16
C LEU A 329 -2.02 -22.33 20.39
N ASN A 330 -1.25 -23.35 20.78
CA ASN A 330 -0.50 -23.33 22.03
C ASN A 330 0.98 -22.98 21.79
N TYR A 331 1.39 -21.80 22.29
CA TYR A 331 2.75 -21.28 22.17
C TYR A 331 3.68 -21.70 23.30
N ARG A 332 3.15 -22.35 24.34
CA ARG A 332 3.83 -22.46 25.64
C ARG A 332 4.76 -23.66 25.77
N TYR A 333 4.75 -24.60 24.83
CA TYR A 333 5.63 -25.76 24.87
C TYR A 333 7.10 -25.32 24.87
N LYS A 334 7.85 -25.79 25.88
CA LYS A 334 9.26 -25.41 26.09
C LYS A 334 10.13 -25.65 24.86
N SER A 335 9.91 -26.75 24.15
CA SER A 335 10.65 -27.12 22.94
C SER A 335 10.45 -26.15 21.77
N LEU A 336 9.43 -25.28 21.80
CA LEU A 336 9.24 -24.23 20.80
C LEU A 336 10.16 -23.03 21.00
N ASN A 337 10.77 -22.89 22.19
CA ASN A 337 11.70 -21.82 22.55
C ASN A 337 11.13 -20.40 22.28
N ASN A 338 9.84 -20.22 22.52
CA ASN A 338 9.20 -18.92 22.33
C ASN A 338 9.59 -17.95 23.45
N PRO A 339 10.04 -16.73 23.12
CA PRO A 339 10.30 -15.70 24.11
C PRO A 339 8.98 -15.15 24.71
N VAL A 340 9.13 -14.38 25.79
CA VAL A 340 8.03 -13.60 26.36
C VAL A 340 7.60 -12.51 25.35
N PRO A 341 6.29 -12.26 25.16
CA PRO A 341 5.16 -12.84 25.89
C PRO A 341 4.57 -14.12 25.27
N ASN A 342 5.03 -14.59 24.11
CA ASN A 342 4.49 -15.78 23.44
C ASN A 342 4.55 -17.05 24.33
N GLY A 343 5.57 -17.20 25.18
CA GLY A 343 5.64 -18.30 26.16
C GLY A 343 4.46 -18.37 27.17
N TRP A 344 3.64 -17.32 27.24
CA TRP A 344 2.45 -17.23 28.09
C TRP A 344 1.14 -17.33 27.30
N LEU A 345 1.21 -17.38 25.98
CA LEU A 345 0.06 -17.27 25.09
C LEU A 345 -0.54 -18.63 24.73
N ILE A 346 -1.87 -18.68 24.75
CA ILE A 346 -2.66 -19.66 24.02
C ILE A 346 -3.69 -18.87 23.20
N ASP A 347 -3.68 -19.02 21.87
CA ASP A 347 -4.80 -18.52 21.07
C ASP A 347 -5.87 -19.59 20.96
N GLU A 348 -7.10 -19.17 20.78
CA GLU A 348 -8.23 -20.07 20.53
C GLU A 348 -8.99 -19.59 19.31
N LEU A 349 -9.39 -20.53 18.44
CA LEU A 349 -10.08 -20.23 17.19
C LEU A 349 -11.46 -20.89 17.14
N VAL A 350 -12.39 -20.14 16.56
CA VAL A 350 -13.68 -20.65 16.06
C VAL A 350 -13.89 -20.17 14.62
N GLU A 351 -14.62 -20.94 13.83
CA GLU A 351 -15.06 -20.53 12.49
C GLU A 351 -16.39 -19.78 12.61
N ILE A 352 -16.44 -18.55 12.09
CA ILE A 352 -17.64 -17.70 12.14
C ILE A 352 -18.30 -17.54 10.77
N SER A 353 -17.56 -17.80 9.70
CA SER A 353 -18.06 -17.96 8.34
C SER A 353 -17.12 -18.91 7.62
N SER A 354 -17.55 -19.55 6.53
CA SER A 354 -16.71 -20.49 5.78
C SER A 354 -15.36 -19.84 5.43
N GLY A 355 -14.26 -20.38 5.97
CA GLY A 355 -12.91 -19.86 5.71
C GLY A 355 -12.53 -18.57 6.47
N LEU A 356 -13.39 -18.10 7.38
CA LEU A 356 -13.16 -16.94 8.25
C LEU A 356 -13.22 -17.37 9.71
N PHE A 357 -12.09 -17.23 10.39
CA PHE A 357 -11.93 -17.64 11.78
C PHE A 357 -11.77 -16.43 12.69
N LEU A 358 -12.53 -16.44 13.79
CA LEU A 358 -12.37 -15.49 14.87
C LEU A 358 -11.50 -16.12 15.97
N GLY A 359 -10.42 -15.44 16.30
CA GLY A 359 -9.49 -15.84 17.33
C GLY A 359 -9.58 -14.95 18.57
N GLN A 360 -9.32 -15.53 19.74
CA GLN A 360 -9.07 -14.78 20.98
C GLN A 360 -7.67 -15.05 21.55
N LEU A 361 -7.06 -14.01 22.10
CA LEU A 361 -5.72 -14.02 22.68
C LEU A 361 -5.81 -14.35 24.18
N CYS A 362 -5.49 -15.58 24.61
CA CYS A 362 -5.54 -15.96 26.03
C CYS A 362 -4.15 -16.03 26.66
N TYR A 363 -3.79 -15.03 27.47
CA TYR A 363 -2.52 -15.03 28.20
C TYR A 363 -2.68 -15.60 29.61
N ALA A 364 -1.73 -16.44 30.01
CA ALA A 364 -1.57 -16.81 31.41
C ALA A 364 -1.22 -15.57 32.24
N THR A 365 -1.84 -15.43 33.41
CA THR A 365 -1.57 -14.32 34.35
C THR A 365 -0.95 -14.81 35.67
N ARG A 366 -0.83 -16.13 35.83
CA ARG A 366 -0.16 -16.79 36.96
C ARG A 366 0.91 -17.75 36.46
N LYS A 367 1.88 -18.00 37.33
CA LYS A 367 3.01 -18.94 37.09
C LYS A 367 3.86 -18.56 35.87
N LEU A 368 4.04 -17.27 35.62
CA LEU A 368 4.75 -16.71 34.46
C LEU A 368 6.24 -17.12 34.38
N ILE A 369 6.87 -17.36 35.54
CA ILE A 369 8.29 -17.75 35.65
C ILE A 369 8.50 -19.28 35.67
N ARG A 370 7.45 -20.08 35.54
CA ARG A 370 7.54 -21.55 35.54
C ARG A 370 7.30 -22.07 34.12
N ASP A 371 8.00 -23.16 33.79
CA ASP A 371 7.75 -23.90 32.56
C ASP A 371 6.29 -24.34 32.48
N TYR A 372 5.73 -24.29 31.27
CA TYR A 372 4.39 -24.78 31.01
C TYR A 372 4.30 -26.29 31.18
N ASP A 373 3.35 -26.71 32.00
CA ASP A 373 2.99 -28.10 32.25
C ASP A 373 1.57 -28.35 31.70
N PRO A 374 1.43 -29.11 30.59
CA PRO A 374 0.14 -29.40 29.97
C PRO A 374 -0.75 -30.33 30.82
N LYS A 375 -0.22 -30.96 31.88
CA LYS A 375 -1.02 -31.81 32.79
C LYS A 375 -1.76 -30.99 33.86
N ARG A 376 -1.41 -29.72 34.02
CA ARG A 376 -2.09 -28.83 34.98
C ARG A 376 -3.41 -28.33 34.42
N PRO A 377 -4.43 -28.16 35.27
CA PRO A 377 -5.70 -27.57 34.83
C PRO A 377 -5.48 -26.12 34.35
N PRO A 378 -6.16 -25.65 33.30
CA PRO A 378 -6.02 -24.28 32.82
C PRO A 378 -6.23 -23.19 33.89
N ALA A 379 -7.12 -23.45 34.85
CA ALA A 379 -7.39 -22.56 35.98
C ALA A 379 -6.14 -22.24 36.83
N ASP A 380 -5.14 -23.14 36.88
CA ASP A 380 -3.88 -22.91 37.60
C ASP A 380 -3.09 -21.70 37.04
N TYR A 381 -3.21 -21.44 35.73
CA TYR A 381 -2.51 -20.37 35.03
C TYR A 381 -3.33 -19.07 34.95
N ASN A 382 -4.62 -19.13 35.31
CA ASN A 382 -5.55 -18.00 35.30
C ASN A 382 -5.52 -17.25 33.95
N TYR A 383 -5.89 -17.95 32.88
CA TYR A 383 -5.91 -17.35 31.55
C TYR A 383 -6.96 -16.25 31.45
N GLN A 384 -6.58 -15.12 30.86
CA GLN A 384 -7.47 -14.01 30.57
C GLN A 384 -7.43 -13.66 29.09
N ASN A 385 -8.54 -13.15 28.57
CA ASN A 385 -8.64 -12.71 27.17
C ASN A 385 -8.10 -11.28 27.03
N PHE A 386 -7.04 -11.12 26.24
CA PHE A 386 -6.35 -9.87 25.94
C PHE A 386 -6.72 -9.29 24.57
N GLY A 387 -7.71 -9.83 23.88
CA GLY A 387 -8.17 -9.28 22.60
C GLY A 387 -8.58 -10.35 21.60
N TYR A 388 -8.84 -9.88 20.39
CA TYR A 388 -9.34 -10.69 19.29
C TYR A 388 -8.60 -10.43 17.98
N PHE A 389 -8.57 -11.43 17.12
CA PHE A 389 -8.00 -11.35 15.78
C PHE A 389 -8.82 -12.17 14.79
N LEU A 390 -8.63 -11.95 13.50
CA LEU A 390 -9.18 -12.77 12.43
C LEU A 390 -8.09 -13.56 11.73
N LEU A 391 -8.44 -14.75 11.24
CA LEU A 391 -7.69 -15.48 10.23
C LEU A 391 -8.57 -15.72 9.01
N LEU A 392 -7.99 -15.52 7.84
CA LEU A 392 -8.66 -15.48 6.55
C LEU A 392 -8.03 -16.47 5.60
N ASP A 393 -8.83 -17.38 5.05
CA ASP A 393 -8.38 -18.23 3.97
C ASP A 393 -8.49 -17.54 2.60
N SER A 394 -8.15 -18.31 1.56
CA SER A 394 -8.11 -17.85 0.17
C SER A 394 -9.45 -17.35 -0.38
N ASN A 395 -10.58 -17.72 0.23
CA ASN A 395 -11.90 -17.24 -0.17
C ASN A 395 -12.11 -15.76 0.17
N TRP A 396 -11.36 -15.24 1.15
CA TRP A 396 -11.52 -13.88 1.67
C TRP A 396 -10.45 -12.91 1.17
N HIS A 397 -9.43 -13.37 0.43
CA HIS A 397 -8.30 -12.56 0.00
C HIS A 397 -8.70 -11.30 -0.79
N ALA A 398 -9.67 -11.40 -1.69
CA ALA A 398 -10.12 -10.26 -2.50
C ALA A 398 -10.75 -9.16 -1.63
N GLU A 399 -11.60 -9.54 -0.68
CA GLU A 399 -12.28 -8.61 0.22
C GLU A 399 -11.33 -8.06 1.29
N ALA A 400 -10.43 -8.91 1.80
CA ALA A 400 -9.37 -8.50 2.72
C ALA A 400 -8.41 -7.51 2.08
N ARG A 401 -8.03 -7.72 0.81
CA ARG A 401 -7.17 -6.77 0.07
C ARG A 401 -7.85 -5.43 -0.15
N ARG A 402 -9.18 -5.41 -0.33
CA ARG A 402 -9.96 -4.17 -0.47
C ARG A 402 -10.02 -3.37 0.83
N LEU A 403 -10.18 -4.06 1.97
CA LEU A 403 -10.43 -3.44 3.27
C LEU A 403 -9.16 -3.21 4.11
N PHE A 404 -8.15 -4.07 3.99
CA PHE A 404 -6.95 -4.11 4.82
C PHE A 404 -5.70 -4.07 3.93
N THR A 405 -5.49 -2.94 3.27
CA THR A 405 -4.43 -2.74 2.26
C THR A 405 -3.02 -3.00 2.79
N TYR A 406 -2.78 -2.76 4.08
CA TYR A 406 -1.50 -3.02 4.76
C TYR A 406 -1.08 -4.50 4.77
N LEU A 407 -2.00 -5.43 4.51
CA LEU A 407 -1.66 -6.85 4.35
C LEU A 407 -0.89 -7.12 3.05
N GLU A 408 -0.93 -6.18 2.09
CA GLU A 408 -0.22 -6.25 0.81
C GLU A 408 -0.37 -7.60 0.09
N ILE A 409 -1.57 -8.18 0.15
CA ILE A 409 -1.88 -9.50 -0.42
C ILE A 409 -1.56 -9.50 -1.93
N PRO A 410 -0.64 -10.36 -2.42
CA PRO A 410 -0.24 -10.35 -3.83
C PRO A 410 -1.39 -10.60 -4.80
N PRO A 411 -1.40 -10.00 -6.01
CA PRO A 411 -2.44 -10.25 -7.02
C PRO A 411 -2.52 -11.71 -7.47
N ASN A 412 -1.42 -12.45 -7.31
CA ASN A 412 -1.27 -13.86 -7.63
C ASN A 412 -1.42 -14.78 -6.40
N ALA A 413 -1.80 -14.27 -5.24
CA ALA A 413 -2.04 -15.10 -4.06
C ALA A 413 -3.15 -16.14 -4.34
N PRO A 414 -3.08 -17.36 -3.77
CA PRO A 414 -4.12 -18.37 -3.96
C PRO A 414 -5.52 -17.84 -3.65
N GLY A 415 -6.54 -18.18 -4.46
CA GLY A 415 -7.92 -17.68 -4.29
C GLY A 415 -8.17 -16.25 -4.78
N MET A 416 -7.12 -15.49 -5.11
CA MET A 416 -7.27 -14.29 -5.92
C MET A 416 -7.70 -14.71 -7.32
N GLN A 417 -8.97 -14.46 -7.65
CA GLN A 417 -9.33 -14.32 -9.05
C GLN A 417 -8.67 -13.03 -9.51
N THR A 418 -7.66 -13.11 -10.39
CA THR A 418 -7.33 -11.96 -11.22
C THR A 418 -8.66 -11.52 -11.80
N PRO A 419 -9.10 -10.26 -11.61
CA PRO A 419 -10.30 -9.80 -12.26
C PRO A 419 -10.13 -10.18 -13.72
N LYS A 420 -10.96 -11.10 -14.22
CA LYS A 420 -11.14 -11.19 -15.65
C LYS A 420 -11.69 -9.84 -15.98
N ILE A 421 -10.82 -8.98 -16.48
CA ILE A 421 -11.22 -7.70 -17.03
C ILE A 421 -12.27 -8.09 -18.06
N GLY A 422 -13.54 -7.82 -17.74
CA GLY A 422 -14.66 -8.05 -18.66
C GLY A 422 -14.60 -7.11 -19.87
N LEU A 423 -13.58 -6.26 -19.91
CA LEU A 423 -13.25 -5.37 -21.01
C LEU A 423 -12.34 -6.13 -21.98
N ASP A 424 -12.68 -6.09 -23.25
CA ASP A 424 -11.76 -6.47 -24.31
C ASP A 424 -10.65 -5.41 -24.39
N LEU A 425 -9.49 -5.72 -23.82
CA LEU A 425 -8.33 -4.82 -23.78
C LEU A 425 -7.78 -4.48 -25.18
N LYS A 426 -8.24 -5.17 -26.23
CA LYS A 426 -7.89 -4.87 -27.62
C LYS A 426 -8.79 -3.78 -28.23
N GLN A 427 -9.77 -3.28 -27.50
CA GLN A 427 -10.57 -2.14 -27.96
C GLN A 427 -9.69 -0.93 -28.18
N ASN A 428 -9.95 -0.22 -29.27
CA ASN A 428 -9.18 0.95 -29.68
C ASN A 428 -9.06 2.01 -28.57
N LYS A 429 -10.09 2.15 -27.74
CA LYS A 429 -10.11 3.00 -26.55
C LYS A 429 -8.88 2.81 -25.66
N PHE A 430 -8.43 1.58 -25.45
CA PHE A 430 -7.34 1.30 -24.51
C PHE A 430 -5.94 1.35 -25.11
N THR A 431 -5.85 1.34 -26.44
CA THR A 431 -4.59 1.12 -27.17
C THR A 431 -4.20 2.27 -28.09
N ALA A 432 -5.10 3.21 -28.38
CA ALA A 432 -4.84 4.31 -29.30
C ALA A 432 -5.05 5.68 -28.64
N PHE A 433 -4.10 6.58 -28.85
CA PHE A 433 -4.25 7.97 -28.45
C PHE A 433 -5.27 8.69 -29.33
N THR A 434 -5.93 9.68 -28.74
CA THR A 434 -6.79 10.65 -29.44
C THR A 434 -6.06 11.98 -29.49
N PHE A 435 -5.75 12.45 -30.69
CA PHE A 435 -5.02 13.71 -30.90
C PHE A 435 -5.86 14.75 -31.60
N GLN A 436 -5.56 16.02 -31.32
CA GLN A 436 -6.18 17.16 -31.95
C GLN A 436 -5.76 17.26 -33.42
N GLU A 437 -6.75 17.46 -34.30
CA GLU A 437 -6.56 17.66 -35.73
C GLU A 437 -7.21 18.99 -36.17
N PRO A 438 -6.49 19.87 -36.88
CA PRO A 438 -5.08 19.76 -37.24
C PRO A 438 -4.15 19.85 -36.01
N ALA A 439 -2.97 19.24 -36.10
CA ALA A 439 -1.99 19.24 -35.02
C ALA A 439 -1.63 20.68 -34.57
N PRO A 440 -1.67 20.98 -33.26
CA PRO A 440 -1.25 22.28 -32.74
C PRO A 440 0.20 22.64 -33.07
N THR A 441 0.50 23.92 -33.25
CA THR A 441 1.86 24.43 -33.57
C THR A 441 2.92 24.19 -32.49
N SER A 442 2.51 23.70 -31.32
CA SER A 442 3.37 23.29 -30.21
C SER A 442 3.85 21.84 -30.31
N CYS A 443 3.31 21.04 -31.25
CA CYS A 443 3.65 19.63 -31.39
C CYS A 443 4.99 19.42 -32.10
N ASN A 444 5.69 18.36 -31.72
CA ASN A 444 6.93 17.89 -32.32
C ASN A 444 6.73 16.50 -32.92
N ASP A 445 6.67 16.44 -34.26
CA ASP A 445 6.40 15.20 -35.01
C ASP A 445 7.38 14.05 -34.70
N LYS A 446 8.64 14.38 -34.40
CA LYS A 446 9.65 13.37 -34.06
C LYS A 446 9.33 12.72 -32.71
N ILE A 447 9.10 13.54 -31.68
CA ILE A 447 8.76 13.05 -30.33
C ILE A 447 7.44 12.29 -30.37
N LYS A 448 6.46 12.78 -31.14
CA LYS A 448 5.17 12.12 -31.36
C LYS A 448 5.34 10.74 -32.01
N GLY A 449 6.20 10.62 -33.03
CA GLY A 449 6.52 9.34 -33.67
C GLY A 449 7.19 8.34 -32.73
N ASP A 450 8.14 8.81 -31.92
CA ASP A 450 8.82 7.98 -30.91
C ASP A 450 7.84 7.48 -29.84
N LEU A 451 6.96 8.38 -29.36
CA LEU A 451 5.91 8.06 -28.40
C LEU A 451 4.92 7.00 -28.92
N LEU A 452 4.47 7.12 -30.18
CA LEU A 452 3.57 6.13 -30.80
C LEU A 452 4.25 4.77 -30.93
N THR A 453 5.52 4.75 -31.30
CA THR A 453 6.31 3.51 -31.43
C THR A 453 6.50 2.82 -30.07
N GLN A 454 6.79 3.59 -29.02
CA GLN A 454 7.00 3.05 -27.68
C GLN A 454 5.71 2.59 -27.02
N SER A 455 4.65 3.39 -27.08
CA SER A 455 3.35 3.05 -26.50
C SER A 455 2.75 1.78 -27.11
N GLY A 456 2.96 1.54 -28.41
CA GLY A 456 2.53 0.33 -29.11
C GLY A 456 3.18 -0.98 -28.62
N GLN A 457 4.23 -0.91 -27.80
CA GLN A 457 4.86 -2.07 -27.17
C GLN A 457 4.13 -2.53 -25.90
N TYR A 458 3.20 -1.71 -25.39
CA TYR A 458 2.49 -1.98 -24.15
C TYR A 458 1.06 -2.48 -24.43
N PRO A 459 0.49 -3.33 -23.53
CA PRO A 459 -0.86 -3.85 -23.72
C PRO A 459 -1.96 -2.77 -23.76
N THR A 460 -1.77 -1.67 -23.01
CA THR A 460 -2.66 -0.50 -23.03
C THR A 460 -1.84 0.78 -22.81
N LEU A 461 -2.42 1.94 -23.15
CA LEU A 461 -1.80 3.24 -22.90
C LEU A 461 -1.50 3.45 -21.40
N LEU A 462 -2.32 2.90 -20.51
CA LEU A 462 -2.10 3.02 -19.07
C LEU A 462 -0.90 2.22 -18.57
N HIS A 463 -0.57 1.09 -19.22
CA HIS A 463 0.68 0.37 -18.95
C HIS A 463 1.90 1.20 -19.37
N TYR A 464 1.83 1.86 -20.53
CA TYR A 464 2.88 2.77 -20.99
C TYR A 464 3.06 3.94 -20.01
N LEU A 465 1.98 4.61 -19.60
CA LEU A 465 2.04 5.71 -18.64
C LEU A 465 2.56 5.27 -17.26
N LYS A 466 2.22 4.06 -16.81
CA LYS A 466 2.81 3.46 -15.60
C LYS A 466 4.33 3.27 -15.75
N ALA A 467 4.79 2.79 -16.91
CA ALA A 467 6.22 2.63 -17.18
C ALA A 467 6.94 3.99 -17.17
N CYS A 468 6.37 5.01 -17.81
CA CYS A 468 6.89 6.39 -17.74
C CYS A 468 6.97 6.89 -16.29
N ALA A 469 5.91 6.68 -15.51
CA ALA A 469 5.89 7.06 -14.09
C ALA A 469 6.99 6.36 -13.29
N GLY A 470 7.24 5.07 -13.54
CA GLY A 470 8.32 4.31 -12.92
C GLY A 470 9.70 4.90 -13.20
N GLU A 471 9.99 5.21 -14.47
CA GLU A 471 11.27 5.80 -14.89
C GLU A 471 11.48 7.22 -14.32
N LEU A 472 10.38 7.97 -14.16
CA LEU A 472 10.42 9.32 -13.57
C LEU A 472 10.51 9.31 -12.04
N LYS A 473 10.08 8.24 -11.36
CA LYS A 473 10.12 8.13 -9.89
C LYS A 473 11.56 8.00 -9.36
N ASP A 474 12.46 7.41 -10.15
CA ASP A 474 13.84 7.10 -9.76
C ASP A 474 14.88 8.11 -10.28
N ASN A 475 14.45 9.16 -11.00
CA ASN A 475 15.33 10.16 -11.60
C ASN A 475 15.12 11.55 -10.99
N LEU A 476 16.12 12.06 -10.26
CA LEU A 476 16.11 13.42 -9.70
C LEU A 476 16.37 14.52 -10.75
N SER A 477 16.76 14.13 -11.98
CA SER A 477 16.96 15.07 -13.07
C SER A 477 15.65 15.42 -13.76
N ASN A 478 15.46 16.72 -14.02
CA ASN A 478 14.38 17.20 -14.89
C ASN A 478 14.68 16.95 -16.38
N GLU A 479 15.89 16.50 -16.71
CA GLU A 479 16.28 16.11 -18.07
C GLU A 479 15.95 14.63 -18.27
N SER A 480 14.72 14.37 -18.72
CA SER A 480 14.26 13.03 -19.08
C SER A 480 13.45 13.07 -20.38
N PRO A 481 13.73 12.18 -21.34
CA PRO A 481 12.91 12.09 -22.56
C PRO A 481 11.45 11.76 -22.24
N TYR A 482 11.15 11.18 -21.08
CA TYR A 482 9.77 10.92 -20.65
C TYR A 482 9.02 12.21 -20.26
N PHE A 483 9.70 13.25 -19.77
CA PHE A 483 9.05 14.56 -19.56
C PHE A 483 8.72 15.23 -20.90
N ASP A 484 9.61 15.11 -21.89
CA ASP A 484 9.35 15.59 -23.25
C ASP A 484 8.18 14.82 -23.90
N GLN A 485 8.11 13.51 -23.69
CA GLN A 485 7.01 12.67 -24.17
C GLN A 485 5.67 13.02 -23.51
N LEU A 486 5.63 13.21 -22.18
CA LEU A 486 4.42 13.69 -21.49
C LEU A 486 4.04 15.10 -21.94
N GLY A 487 5.04 15.93 -22.20
CA GLY A 487 4.89 17.26 -22.78
C GLY A 487 4.20 17.20 -24.14
N GLU A 488 4.72 16.36 -25.03
CA GLU A 488 4.19 16.15 -26.38
C GLU A 488 2.80 15.52 -26.35
N LEU A 489 2.58 14.53 -25.50
CA LEU A 489 1.28 13.89 -25.31
C LEU A 489 0.21 14.91 -24.91
N PHE A 490 0.56 15.80 -23.98
CA PHE A 490 -0.31 16.89 -23.59
C PHE A 490 -0.55 17.88 -24.74
N ASN A 491 0.51 18.29 -25.46
CA ASN A 491 0.40 19.23 -26.58
C ASN A 491 -0.43 18.66 -27.75
N SER A 492 -0.37 17.35 -27.97
CA SER A 492 -1.14 16.63 -29.00
C SER A 492 -2.57 16.31 -28.56
N GLY A 493 -2.90 16.27 -27.26
CA GLY A 493 -4.22 15.92 -26.74
C GLY A 493 -5.33 16.93 -27.09
N ILE A 494 -6.59 16.54 -26.95
CA ILE A 494 -7.76 17.39 -27.26
C ILE A 494 -8.24 18.12 -26.00
N ALA A 495 -8.51 19.42 -26.08
CA ALA A 495 -9.20 20.11 -24.99
C ALA A 495 -10.67 19.68 -24.91
N PRO A 496 -11.13 19.05 -23.83
CA PRO A 496 -12.53 18.67 -23.71
C PRO A 496 -13.42 19.93 -23.66
N ASP A 497 -14.58 19.87 -24.29
CA ASP A 497 -15.57 20.95 -24.24
C ASP A 497 -16.38 20.94 -22.93
N THR A 498 -16.52 19.76 -22.32
CA THR A 498 -17.29 19.53 -21.09
C THR A 498 -16.66 18.41 -20.27
N MET A 499 -16.80 18.50 -18.95
CA MET A 499 -16.47 17.44 -17.99
C MET A 499 -17.64 17.34 -17.00
N ASP A 500 -18.09 16.14 -16.69
CA ASP A 500 -19.23 15.95 -15.77
C ASP A 500 -19.03 14.71 -14.89
N GLY A 501 -19.39 14.83 -13.62
CA GLY A 501 -19.27 13.78 -12.64
C GLY A 501 -17.83 13.59 -12.11
N PHE A 502 -17.56 12.37 -11.64
CA PHE A 502 -16.32 12.03 -10.95
C PHE A 502 -15.37 11.23 -11.83
N TYR A 503 -14.09 11.65 -11.84
CA TYR A 503 -13.00 10.97 -12.52
C TYR A 503 -11.93 10.56 -11.52
N ASN A 504 -11.47 9.32 -11.62
CA ASN A 504 -10.44 8.77 -10.73
C ASN A 504 -9.07 9.35 -11.08
N GLY A 505 -8.31 9.69 -10.05
CA GLY A 505 -6.98 10.27 -10.15
C GLY A 505 -5.87 9.25 -10.12
N ALA A 506 -4.80 9.52 -10.86
CA ALA A 506 -3.49 8.89 -10.65
C ALA A 506 -2.37 9.89 -10.88
N LEU A 507 -1.36 9.90 -10.03
CA LEU A 507 -0.16 10.70 -10.22
C LEU A 507 0.80 9.99 -11.18
N VAL A 508 1.30 10.71 -12.18
CA VAL A 508 2.31 10.19 -13.12
C VAL A 508 3.71 10.57 -12.65
N SER A 509 3.93 11.85 -12.35
CA SER A 509 5.23 12.34 -11.89
C SER A 509 5.12 13.72 -11.26
N TRP A 510 6.09 14.03 -10.40
CA TRP A 510 6.44 15.39 -10.01
C TRP A 510 7.61 15.86 -10.88
N HIS A 511 7.56 17.10 -11.33
CA HIS A 511 8.64 17.77 -12.04
C HIS A 511 9.27 18.78 -11.06
N SER A 512 10.57 18.61 -10.76
CA SER A 512 11.21 19.28 -9.62
C SER A 512 11.52 20.76 -9.85
N ALA A 513 11.26 21.29 -11.04
CA ALA A 513 11.48 22.71 -11.34
C ALA A 513 10.62 23.59 -10.43
N GLY A 514 11.23 24.09 -9.36
CA GLY A 514 10.69 25.17 -8.54
C GLY A 514 10.10 24.76 -7.20
N ILE A 515 9.58 23.54 -6.96
CA ILE A 515 8.94 23.22 -5.65
C ILE A 515 9.92 23.41 -4.48
N PHE A 516 11.20 23.11 -4.69
CA PHE A 516 12.22 23.18 -3.64
C PHE A 516 12.80 24.59 -3.44
N ASP A 517 12.72 25.46 -4.46
CA ASP A 517 13.24 26.83 -4.43
C ASP A 517 12.16 27.88 -4.10
N LEU A 518 10.88 27.60 -4.39
CA LEU A 518 9.80 28.57 -4.31
C LEU A 518 9.40 28.93 -2.88
N PHE A 519 9.43 27.97 -1.96
CA PHE A 519 8.87 28.18 -0.62
C PHE A 519 9.85 28.78 0.38
N LYS A 520 11.16 28.89 0.07
CA LYS A 520 12.25 29.46 0.93
C LYS A 520 12.07 29.33 2.45
N THR A 521 11.40 28.27 2.90
CA THR A 521 11.11 27.96 4.30
C THR A 521 11.32 26.47 4.45
N ASN A 522 12.39 26.13 5.17
CA ASN A 522 12.80 24.77 5.47
C ASN A 522 11.68 23.91 6.10
N THR A 523 10.64 24.54 6.65
CA THR A 523 9.56 23.87 7.36
C THR A 523 8.46 23.31 6.44
N ILE A 524 8.05 24.03 5.39
CA ILE A 524 6.96 23.62 4.47
C ILE A 524 7.45 22.55 3.49
N ASN A 525 8.69 22.67 3.05
CA ASN A 525 9.35 21.72 2.16
C ASN A 525 9.56 20.35 2.84
N LEU A 526 9.86 20.38 4.15
CA LEU A 526 9.93 19.19 5.00
C LEU A 526 8.53 18.62 5.30
N LEU A 527 7.52 19.47 5.52
CA LEU A 527 6.14 19.05 5.78
C LEU A 527 5.52 18.37 4.56
N TYR A 528 5.64 18.95 3.36
CA TYR A 528 4.94 18.45 2.19
C TYR A 528 5.62 17.19 1.62
N THR A 529 6.93 17.21 1.46
CA THR A 529 7.69 16.08 0.86
C THR A 529 7.86 14.90 1.82
N ARG A 530 7.96 15.14 3.14
CA ARG A 530 8.10 14.06 4.15
C ARG A 530 6.82 13.74 4.93
N MET A 531 5.79 14.60 4.91
CA MET A 531 4.51 14.36 5.61
C MET A 531 3.23 14.48 4.77
N ALA A 532 3.26 14.91 3.50
CA ALA A 532 2.03 15.02 2.68
C ALA A 532 2.04 14.10 1.44
N ALA A 533 3.17 13.96 0.73
CA ALA A 533 3.23 13.10 -0.46
C ALA A 533 2.97 11.60 -0.16
N PRO A 534 3.51 11.00 0.92
CA PRO A 534 3.11 9.64 1.36
C PRO A 534 1.73 9.58 2.05
N PHE A 535 1.01 10.70 2.09
CA PHE A 535 -0.27 10.92 2.77
C PHE A 535 -1.32 11.48 1.80
N SER A 536 -1.09 11.36 0.49
CA SER A 536 -2.02 11.88 -0.52
C SER A 536 -3.32 11.09 -0.46
N THR A 537 -4.34 11.70 0.15
CA THR A 537 -5.71 11.20 0.23
C THR A 537 -6.48 11.38 -1.09
N TRP A 538 -5.85 11.99 -2.10
CA TRP A 538 -6.49 12.41 -3.34
C TRP A 538 -6.90 11.20 -4.17
N THR A 539 -8.20 11.00 -4.37
CA THR A 539 -8.74 9.90 -5.18
C THR A 539 -9.11 10.30 -6.59
N GLY A 540 -9.21 11.61 -6.86
CA GLY A 540 -9.63 12.13 -8.16
C GLY A 540 -10.29 13.50 -8.07
N LYS A 541 -10.99 13.89 -9.14
CA LYS A 541 -11.66 15.19 -9.24
C LYS A 541 -13.10 15.01 -9.68
N ARG A 542 -13.97 15.87 -9.15
CA ARG A 542 -15.39 15.94 -9.49
C ARG A 542 -15.67 17.26 -10.21
N PHE A 543 -16.54 17.20 -11.21
CA PHE A 543 -17.02 18.33 -11.99
C PHE A 543 -18.55 18.33 -11.92
N ASP A 544 -19.13 19.42 -11.45
CA ASP A 544 -20.56 19.61 -11.31
C ASP A 544 -20.99 20.88 -12.07
N PRO A 545 -22.23 20.94 -12.59
CA PRO A 545 -22.78 22.17 -13.15
C PRO A 545 -22.77 23.31 -12.15
N VAL A 546 -22.45 24.53 -12.61
CA VAL A 546 -22.49 25.75 -11.78
C VAL A 546 -23.59 26.68 -12.26
N SER A 547 -24.44 27.16 -11.35
CA SER A 547 -25.43 28.19 -11.64
C SER A 547 -24.75 29.53 -11.91
N LYS A 548 -25.35 30.37 -12.78
CA LYS A 548 -24.81 31.69 -13.12
C LYS A 548 -24.59 32.57 -11.88
N GLU A 549 -25.49 32.52 -10.91
CA GLU A 549 -25.43 33.30 -9.68
C GLU A 549 -24.20 32.91 -8.85
N LYS A 550 -24.00 31.61 -8.59
CA LYS A 550 -22.81 31.10 -7.90
C LYS A 550 -21.52 31.39 -8.65
N LEU A 551 -21.54 31.31 -9.97
CA LEU A 551 -20.36 31.60 -10.79
C LEU A 551 -19.94 33.06 -10.63
N LEU A 552 -20.88 33.99 -10.82
CA LEU A 552 -20.65 35.43 -10.59
C LEU A 552 -20.19 35.70 -9.16
N GLU A 553 -20.75 34.98 -8.18
CA GLU A 553 -20.33 35.08 -6.79
C GLU A 553 -18.86 34.65 -6.63
N PHE A 554 -18.49 33.43 -7.00
CA PHE A 554 -17.15 32.89 -6.78
C PHE A 554 -16.04 33.60 -7.54
N THR A 555 -16.37 34.20 -8.69
CA THR A 555 -15.40 34.84 -9.57
C THR A 555 -15.49 36.36 -9.56
N ASP A 556 -16.18 36.98 -8.59
CA ASP A 556 -16.38 38.44 -8.51
C ASP A 556 -16.90 39.07 -9.82
N GLY A 557 -17.77 38.33 -10.52
CA GLY A 557 -18.36 38.76 -11.79
C GLY A 557 -17.49 38.59 -13.04
N HIS A 558 -16.25 38.10 -12.92
CA HIS A 558 -15.36 37.89 -14.07
C HIS A 558 -15.86 36.78 -15.01
N GLU A 559 -16.35 35.66 -14.45
CA GLU A 559 -16.99 34.62 -15.24
C GLU A 559 -18.50 34.87 -15.33
N THR A 560 -18.98 35.13 -16.55
CA THR A 560 -20.38 35.53 -16.80
C THR A 560 -21.31 34.36 -17.14
N GLY A 561 -20.77 33.14 -17.27
CA GLY A 561 -21.50 31.94 -17.66
C GLY A 561 -21.73 31.80 -19.17
N ASN A 562 -21.09 32.63 -19.99
CA ASN A 562 -21.18 32.54 -21.46
C ASN A 562 -20.41 31.35 -22.03
N ALA A 563 -19.40 30.85 -21.31
CA ALA A 563 -18.65 29.65 -21.65
C ALA A 563 -19.13 28.47 -20.77
N ASN A 564 -19.03 27.25 -21.29
CA ASN A 564 -19.28 26.03 -20.53
C ASN A 564 -18.30 25.96 -19.35
N THR A 565 -18.81 26.32 -18.17
CA THR A 565 -18.04 26.48 -16.94
C THR A 565 -18.59 25.52 -15.90
N PHE A 566 -17.71 24.94 -15.11
CA PHE A 566 -18.03 23.90 -14.15
C PHE A 566 -17.49 24.27 -12.76
N TRP A 567 -18.27 23.90 -11.75
CA TRP A 567 -17.81 23.86 -10.38
C TRP A 567 -17.07 22.56 -10.16
N GLY A 568 -15.85 22.60 -9.63
CA GLY A 568 -15.09 21.39 -9.40
C GLY A 568 -14.50 21.30 -8.01
N SER A 569 -14.20 20.07 -7.62
CA SER A 569 -13.57 19.76 -6.33
C SER A 569 -12.58 18.61 -6.46
N ASN A 570 -11.50 18.67 -5.69
CA ASN A 570 -10.72 17.47 -5.42
C ASN A 570 -11.51 16.57 -4.46
N ALA A 571 -11.46 15.27 -4.73
CA ALA A 571 -12.08 14.25 -3.90
C ALA A 571 -10.99 13.55 -3.09
N GLN A 572 -11.28 13.26 -1.83
CA GLN A 572 -10.35 12.61 -0.92
C GLN A 572 -10.99 11.49 -0.12
N ALA A 573 -10.27 10.38 0.03
CA ALA A 573 -10.62 9.31 0.95
C ALA A 573 -9.96 9.56 2.31
N LEU A 574 -10.74 9.50 3.38
CA LEU A 574 -10.34 9.68 4.78
C LEU A 574 -10.58 8.38 5.57
N ARG A 575 -10.05 7.28 5.05
CA ARG A 575 -10.31 5.91 5.52
C ARG A 575 -9.31 5.50 6.60
N THR A 576 -8.06 5.94 6.50
CA THR A 576 -7.04 5.63 7.51
C THR A 576 -6.93 6.75 8.57
N PHE A 577 -6.36 6.42 9.73
CA PHE A 577 -6.12 7.41 10.79
C PHE A 577 -5.23 8.57 10.34
N LYS A 578 -4.26 8.30 9.47
CA LYS A 578 -3.39 9.33 8.86
C LYS A 578 -4.22 10.33 8.06
N GLU A 579 -5.18 9.83 7.29
CA GLU A 579 -6.05 10.64 6.44
C GLU A 579 -7.09 11.39 7.26
N ARG A 580 -7.63 10.78 8.33
CA ARG A 580 -8.51 11.47 9.29
C ARG A 580 -7.78 12.55 10.10
N PHE A 581 -6.50 12.34 10.41
CA PHE A 581 -5.66 13.37 11.03
C PHE A 581 -5.42 14.53 10.07
N VAL A 582 -5.13 14.25 8.79
CA VAL A 582 -5.10 15.27 7.73
C VAL A 582 -6.45 16.00 7.68
N GLY A 583 -7.58 15.29 7.60
CA GLY A 583 -8.91 15.90 7.60
C GLY A 583 -9.21 16.77 8.84
N ARG A 584 -8.71 16.39 10.03
CA ARG A 584 -8.82 17.22 11.24
C ARG A 584 -7.93 18.46 11.18
N LEU A 585 -6.70 18.35 10.66
CA LEU A 585 -5.84 19.52 10.42
C LEU A 585 -6.48 20.47 9.40
N MET A 586 -7.10 19.95 8.35
CA MET A 586 -7.81 20.76 7.35
C MET A 586 -8.96 21.57 7.97
N ASN A 587 -9.74 20.96 8.86
CA ASN A 587 -10.77 21.66 9.62
C ASN A 587 -10.20 22.74 10.56
N LEU A 588 -9.04 22.48 11.18
CA LEU A 588 -8.36 23.45 12.06
C LEU A 588 -7.73 24.61 11.27
N SER A 589 -7.42 24.40 10.00
CA SER A 589 -6.84 25.40 9.09
C SER A 589 -7.90 26.19 8.29
N ASP A 590 -9.18 26.10 8.67
CA ASP A 590 -10.32 26.75 7.98
C ASP A 590 -10.38 26.47 6.46
N ILE A 591 -9.89 25.30 6.03
CA ILE A 591 -9.96 24.89 4.64
C ILE A 591 -11.40 24.52 4.33
N TRP A 592 -11.97 25.15 3.30
CA TRP A 592 -13.32 24.81 2.85
C TRP A 592 -13.37 23.34 2.43
N THR A 593 -14.12 22.56 3.21
CA THR A 593 -14.30 21.12 3.04
C THR A 593 -15.79 20.78 3.10
N GLU A 594 -16.28 20.01 2.13
CA GLU A 594 -17.63 19.46 2.11
C GLU A 594 -17.57 17.94 2.31
N LYS A 595 -18.46 17.38 3.14
CA LYS A 595 -18.58 15.92 3.25
C LYS A 595 -19.24 15.36 1.99
N ALA A 596 -18.76 14.21 1.53
CA ALA A 596 -19.44 13.43 0.52
C ALA A 596 -20.79 12.94 1.07
N THR A 597 -21.80 12.87 0.20
CA THR A 597 -23.04 12.17 0.52
C THR A 597 -22.79 10.66 0.66
N THR A 598 -23.67 9.95 1.36
CA THR A 598 -23.56 8.49 1.50
C THR A 598 -23.54 7.79 0.14
N GLU A 599 -24.32 8.28 -0.82
CA GLU A 599 -24.39 7.75 -2.18
C GLU A 599 -23.07 7.97 -2.94
N GLU A 600 -22.48 9.16 -2.84
CA GLU A 600 -21.18 9.47 -3.44
C GLU A 600 -20.07 8.60 -2.84
N ALA A 601 -20.03 8.46 -1.51
CA ALA A 601 -19.04 7.65 -0.82
C ALA A 601 -19.13 6.17 -1.23
N GLN A 602 -20.35 5.62 -1.32
CA GLN A 602 -20.58 4.25 -1.77
C GLN A 602 -20.24 4.04 -3.25
N LYS A 603 -20.58 5.01 -4.11
CA LYS A 603 -20.44 4.87 -5.56
C LYS A 603 -19.01 5.13 -6.05
N PHE A 604 -18.32 6.09 -5.44
CA PHE A 604 -17.05 6.62 -5.94
C PHE A 604 -15.90 6.46 -4.95
N GLY A 605 -16.19 6.16 -3.68
CA GLY A 605 -15.16 5.80 -2.72
C GLY A 605 -14.39 6.96 -2.09
N TYR A 606 -14.88 8.20 -2.16
CA TYR A 606 -14.29 9.34 -1.43
C TYR A 606 -15.19 9.81 -0.29
N ASP A 607 -14.60 10.43 0.74
CA ASP A 607 -15.28 10.84 1.97
C ASP A 607 -15.52 12.34 2.05
N VAL A 608 -14.64 13.14 1.43
CA VAL A 608 -14.73 14.61 1.42
C VAL A 608 -14.36 15.20 0.08
N LYS A 609 -14.85 16.43 -0.14
CA LYS A 609 -14.55 17.32 -1.26
C LYS A 609 -13.89 18.58 -0.72
N ASN A 610 -12.77 18.97 -1.30
CA ASN A 610 -12.02 20.17 -0.91
C ASN A 610 -11.20 20.69 -2.10
N PHE A 611 -10.44 21.75 -1.87
CA PHE A 611 -9.64 22.43 -2.91
C PHE A 611 -10.49 22.68 -4.16
N PHE A 612 -11.56 23.44 -3.97
CA PHE A 612 -12.52 23.75 -5.02
C PHE A 612 -11.88 24.60 -6.11
N PHE A 613 -12.41 24.47 -7.33
CA PHE A 613 -11.93 25.17 -8.51
C PHE A 613 -13.06 25.51 -9.46
N ILE A 614 -12.82 26.53 -10.30
CA ILE A 614 -13.66 26.82 -11.45
C ILE A 614 -12.98 26.27 -12.69
N ALA A 615 -13.70 25.42 -13.44
CA ALA A 615 -13.16 24.79 -14.63
C ALA A 615 -13.84 25.26 -15.91
N LYS A 616 -13.06 25.51 -16.96
CA LYS A 616 -13.57 25.86 -18.30
C LYS A 616 -12.56 25.57 -19.40
N LYS A 617 -13.04 25.47 -20.63
CA LYS A 617 -12.17 25.48 -21.82
C LYS A 617 -11.61 26.89 -22.05
N THR A 618 -10.30 26.99 -22.25
CA THR A 618 -9.59 28.26 -22.49
C THR A 618 -8.21 27.99 -23.11
N LEU A 619 -7.42 29.04 -23.38
CA LEU A 619 -6.04 28.91 -23.82
C LEU A 619 -5.10 28.57 -22.65
N SER A 620 -4.06 27.79 -22.96
CA SER A 620 -3.01 27.44 -22.00
C SER A 620 -2.27 28.68 -21.51
N ILE A 621 -2.02 28.73 -20.21
CA ILE A 621 -1.20 29.74 -19.55
C ILE A 621 0.29 29.45 -19.66
N ASN A 622 0.68 28.25 -20.14
CA ASN A 622 2.06 27.90 -20.39
C ASN A 622 2.50 28.48 -21.76
N PRO A 623 3.47 29.41 -21.80
CA PRO A 623 3.95 29.98 -23.05
C PRO A 623 4.48 28.93 -24.04
N GLN A 624 5.03 27.81 -23.54
CA GLN A 624 5.54 26.71 -24.38
C GLN A 624 4.45 26.00 -25.17
N SER A 625 3.19 26.08 -24.71
CA SER A 625 2.04 25.50 -25.40
C SER A 625 1.47 26.42 -26.48
N LYS A 626 2.07 27.60 -26.73
CA LYS A 626 1.80 28.50 -27.88
C LYS A 626 0.31 28.78 -28.14
N GLY A 627 -0.46 29.05 -27.08
CA GLY A 627 -1.90 29.34 -27.21
C GLY A 627 -2.75 28.12 -27.55
N LYS A 628 -2.30 26.90 -27.23
CA LYS A 628 -3.12 25.70 -27.31
C LYS A 628 -4.37 25.82 -26.44
N GLU A 629 -5.53 25.42 -26.96
CA GLU A 629 -6.73 25.22 -26.15
C GLU A 629 -6.54 24.06 -25.17
N ILE A 630 -6.97 24.25 -23.93
CA ILE A 630 -6.94 23.28 -22.83
C ILE A 630 -8.23 23.41 -22.01
N PHE A 631 -8.47 22.47 -21.11
CA PHE A 631 -9.48 22.61 -20.07
C PHE A 631 -8.79 23.01 -18.77
N GLN A 632 -9.00 24.25 -18.34
CA GLN A 632 -8.33 24.84 -17.19
C GLN A 632 -9.12 24.56 -15.92
N LEU A 633 -8.43 24.25 -14.82
CA LEU A 633 -9.00 24.17 -13.47
C LEU A 633 -8.32 25.24 -12.62
N ASN A 634 -9.05 26.29 -12.28
CA ASN A 634 -8.51 27.46 -11.60
C ASN A 634 -8.89 27.47 -10.11
N TYR A 635 -7.88 27.30 -9.25
CA TYR A 635 -8.00 27.27 -7.80
C TYR A 635 -7.80 28.64 -7.15
N ARG A 636 -7.35 29.64 -7.92
CA ARG A 636 -6.81 30.90 -7.37
C ARG A 636 -7.86 31.93 -6.98
N TRP A 637 -9.13 31.66 -7.28
CA TRP A 637 -10.25 32.53 -6.92
C TRP A 637 -10.34 32.68 -5.39
N PRO A 638 -10.22 33.91 -4.84
CA PRO A 638 -10.13 34.13 -3.39
C PRO A 638 -11.32 33.54 -2.62
N LYS A 639 -12.53 33.58 -3.19
CA LYS A 639 -13.75 33.06 -2.58
C LYS A 639 -13.80 31.53 -2.47
N LEU A 640 -12.91 30.81 -3.14
CA LEU A 640 -12.78 29.35 -3.01
C LEU A 640 -12.03 28.94 -1.74
N LYS A 641 -11.41 29.88 -1.03
CA LYS A 641 -10.69 29.63 0.23
C LYS A 641 -9.67 28.49 0.09
N THR A 642 -9.02 28.39 -1.06
CA THR A 642 -7.89 27.49 -1.27
C THR A 642 -6.69 27.99 -0.47
N ILE A 643 -5.89 27.08 0.07
CA ILE A 643 -4.71 27.42 0.88
C ILE A 643 -3.43 27.18 0.10
N VAL A 644 -2.30 27.61 0.64
CA VAL A 644 -0.98 27.34 0.06
C VAL A 644 -0.69 25.81 0.10
N PRO A 645 -0.18 25.20 -0.98
CA PRO A 645 0.23 25.86 -2.23
C PRO A 645 -0.92 26.03 -3.25
N ASP A 646 -2.04 25.32 -3.12
CA ASP A 646 -3.14 25.25 -4.11
C ASP A 646 -3.73 26.61 -4.51
N CYS A 647 -3.70 27.63 -3.66
CA CYS A 647 -4.11 28.99 -4.02
C CYS A 647 -3.23 29.66 -5.09
N TYR A 648 -2.08 29.06 -5.43
CA TYR A 648 -1.20 29.45 -6.54
C TYR A 648 -1.33 28.52 -7.75
N CYS A 649 -2.20 27.51 -7.68
CA CYS A 649 -2.32 26.46 -8.67
C CYS A 649 -3.34 26.81 -9.77
N ILE A 650 -3.00 26.45 -11.00
CA ILE A 650 -3.93 26.26 -12.10
C ILE A 650 -3.57 24.93 -12.75
N ASP A 651 -4.50 23.98 -12.81
CA ASP A 651 -4.28 22.78 -13.61
C ASP A 651 -4.70 23.04 -15.06
N GLU A 652 -3.99 22.42 -15.99
CA GLU A 652 -4.41 22.34 -17.39
C GLU A 652 -4.65 20.88 -17.75
N LEU A 653 -5.75 20.59 -18.43
CA LEU A 653 -6.18 19.23 -18.75
C LEU A 653 -6.45 19.07 -20.25
N VAL A 654 -6.03 17.94 -20.81
CA VAL A 654 -6.40 17.49 -22.16
C VAL A 654 -6.83 16.03 -22.14
N GLN A 655 -7.70 15.66 -23.06
CA GLN A 655 -8.06 14.28 -23.33
C GLN A 655 -7.01 13.64 -24.24
N ILE A 656 -6.50 12.48 -23.84
CA ILE A 656 -5.47 11.74 -24.58
C ILE A 656 -5.97 10.40 -25.10
N ALA A 657 -7.08 9.88 -24.57
CA ALA A 657 -7.85 8.80 -25.12
C ALA A 657 -9.31 8.93 -24.64
N GLU A 658 -10.24 8.19 -25.24
CA GLU A 658 -11.63 8.18 -24.78
C GLU A 658 -11.68 7.85 -23.28
N GLY A 659 -12.22 8.76 -22.46
CA GLY A 659 -12.31 8.56 -21.00
C GLY A 659 -10.99 8.64 -20.20
N LEU A 660 -9.86 9.03 -20.83
CA LEU A 660 -8.57 9.21 -20.17
C LEU A 660 -7.98 10.59 -20.49
N PHE A 661 -7.64 11.32 -19.44
CA PHE A 661 -7.18 12.70 -19.51
C PHE A 661 -5.82 12.85 -18.85
N LEU A 662 -4.96 13.67 -19.45
CA LEU A 662 -3.66 14.04 -18.93
C LEU A 662 -3.70 15.49 -18.44
N GLY A 663 -3.35 15.68 -17.18
CA GLY A 663 -3.28 16.96 -16.51
C GLY A 663 -1.85 17.40 -16.24
N ARG A 664 -1.63 18.71 -16.26
CA ARG A 664 -0.40 19.37 -15.81
C ARG A 664 -0.70 20.24 -14.59
N LEU A 665 0.16 20.14 -13.58
CA LEU A 665 0.12 20.97 -12.37
C LEU A 665 0.94 22.24 -12.61
N MET A 666 0.28 23.38 -12.78
CA MET A 666 0.97 24.67 -12.97
C MET A 666 0.84 25.53 -11.73
N TYR A 667 1.97 25.99 -11.16
CA TYR A 667 1.98 26.90 -10.01
C TYR A 667 2.60 28.23 -10.37
N ALA A 668 1.97 29.31 -9.90
CA ALA A 668 2.56 30.65 -9.99
C ALA A 668 3.86 30.70 -9.19
N THR A 669 4.95 31.08 -9.84
CA THR A 669 6.25 31.22 -9.16
C THR A 669 6.49 32.63 -8.63
N ASN A 670 5.76 33.62 -9.14
CA ASN A 670 5.72 34.95 -8.54
C ASN A 670 4.65 35.00 -7.43
N ILE A 671 5.02 34.55 -6.23
CA ILE A 671 4.09 34.39 -5.09
C ILE A 671 3.70 35.71 -4.40
N ILE A 672 4.39 36.81 -4.71
CA ILE A 672 4.15 38.14 -4.13
C ILE A 672 2.97 38.83 -4.81
N GLU A 673 2.75 38.55 -6.10
CA GLU A 673 1.68 39.17 -6.87
C GLU A 673 0.30 38.57 -6.51
N PRO A 674 -0.66 39.38 -6.01
CA PRO A 674 -2.02 38.90 -5.76
C PRO A 674 -2.69 38.41 -7.04
N TYR A 675 -3.49 37.36 -6.92
CA TYR A 675 -4.24 36.85 -8.07
C TYR A 675 -5.31 37.85 -8.51
N ASP A 676 -5.28 38.18 -9.79
CA ASP A 676 -6.20 39.07 -10.48
C ASP A 676 -6.43 38.49 -11.88
N PRO A 677 -7.64 37.99 -12.18
CA PRO A 677 -7.94 37.37 -13.47
C PRO A 677 -7.91 38.35 -14.65
N ALA A 678 -7.90 39.67 -14.42
CA ALA A 678 -7.80 40.67 -15.47
C ALA A 678 -6.35 40.97 -15.90
N LYS A 679 -5.37 40.53 -15.12
CA LYS A 679 -3.95 40.69 -15.43
C LYS A 679 -3.46 39.61 -16.38
N ASP A 680 -2.40 39.94 -17.12
CA ASP A 680 -1.71 38.98 -17.97
C ASP A 680 -1.16 37.80 -17.12
N PRO A 681 -1.50 36.54 -17.45
CA PRO A 681 -0.99 35.37 -16.75
C PRO A 681 0.54 35.30 -16.65
N GLU A 682 1.29 35.89 -17.59
CA GLU A 682 2.76 35.89 -17.57
C GLU A 682 3.35 36.55 -16.32
N ILE A 683 2.65 37.52 -15.72
CA ILE A 683 3.09 38.22 -14.50
C ILE A 683 3.29 37.24 -13.33
N TYR A 684 2.51 36.16 -13.31
CA TYR A 684 2.57 35.13 -12.27
C TYR A 684 3.69 34.11 -12.48
N ARG A 685 4.31 34.10 -13.67
CA ARG A 685 5.42 33.19 -14.04
C ARG A 685 5.10 31.74 -13.71
N TYR A 686 4.05 31.17 -14.30
CA TYR A 686 3.67 29.78 -13.99
C TYR A 686 4.76 28.79 -14.41
N GLY A 687 5.11 27.89 -13.49
CA GLY A 687 6.01 26.76 -13.73
C GLY A 687 5.25 25.44 -13.77
N LEU A 688 5.82 24.42 -14.43
CA LEU A 688 5.30 23.05 -14.46
C LEU A 688 5.88 22.23 -13.30
N PHE A 689 4.99 21.68 -12.47
CA PHE A 689 5.34 20.97 -11.24
C PHE A 689 5.02 19.47 -11.30
N GLY A 690 4.29 19.00 -12.30
CA GLY A 690 4.02 17.57 -12.44
C GLY A 690 2.91 17.24 -13.42
N TYR A 691 2.68 15.94 -13.57
CA TYR A 691 1.66 15.36 -14.43
C TYR A 691 0.77 14.40 -13.63
N PHE A 692 -0.54 14.45 -13.91
CA PHE A 692 -1.53 13.56 -13.32
C PHE A 692 -2.50 13.06 -14.39
N LEU A 693 -3.25 12.01 -14.06
CA LEU A 693 -4.31 11.45 -14.90
C LEU A 693 -5.65 11.65 -14.23
N LEU A 694 -6.68 11.87 -15.05
CA LEU A 694 -8.08 11.68 -14.67
C LEU A 694 -8.67 10.61 -15.59
N MET A 695 -9.45 9.69 -15.03
CA MET A 695 -9.92 8.53 -15.80
C MET A 695 -11.30 8.05 -15.39
N ASP A 696 -12.04 7.54 -16.36
CA ASP A 696 -13.35 6.92 -16.16
C ASP A 696 -13.25 5.57 -15.40
N SER A 697 -14.40 4.96 -15.12
CA SER A 697 -14.46 3.69 -14.39
C SER A 697 -13.81 2.52 -15.14
N ALA A 698 -13.78 2.52 -16.48
CA ALA A 698 -13.18 1.45 -17.26
C ALA A 698 -11.65 1.49 -17.17
N TRP A 699 -11.08 2.68 -17.29
CA TRP A 699 -9.65 2.89 -17.05
C TRP A 699 -9.24 2.65 -15.61
N GLN A 700 -10.09 3.03 -14.65
CA GLN A 700 -9.85 2.75 -13.23
C GLN A 700 -9.74 1.25 -12.94
N GLN A 701 -10.55 0.39 -13.60
CA GLN A 701 -10.41 -1.06 -13.44
C GLN A 701 -9.04 -1.56 -13.91
N ILE A 702 -8.54 -1.02 -15.04
CA ILE A 702 -7.20 -1.35 -15.54
C ILE A 702 -6.15 -0.86 -14.53
N ARG A 703 -6.25 0.38 -14.05
CA ARG A 703 -5.33 0.97 -13.05
C ARG A 703 -5.18 0.07 -11.83
N LEU A 704 -6.30 -0.36 -11.25
CA LEU A 704 -6.33 -1.25 -10.08
C LEU A 704 -5.66 -2.60 -10.39
N SER A 705 -5.94 -3.18 -11.56
CA SER A 705 -5.38 -4.48 -11.96
C SER A 705 -3.86 -4.45 -12.17
N ILE A 706 -3.33 -3.34 -12.69
CA ILE A 706 -1.90 -3.20 -12.99
C ILE A 706 -1.10 -2.65 -11.82
N GLY A 707 -1.75 -2.18 -10.75
CA GLY A 707 -1.07 -1.59 -9.60
C GLY A 707 -0.38 -0.27 -9.94
N PHE A 708 -1.08 0.67 -10.58
CA PHE A 708 -0.53 2.00 -10.87
C PHE A 708 -1.04 3.03 -9.86
N ASP A 709 -0.12 3.57 -9.06
CA ASP A 709 -0.35 4.67 -8.10
C ASP A 709 -1.44 4.35 -7.06
N LEU A 710 -1.41 3.17 -6.42
CA LEU A 710 -2.50 2.71 -5.55
C LEU A 710 -2.39 3.16 -4.08
N GLU A 711 -1.52 4.11 -3.75
CA GLU A 711 -1.31 4.58 -2.38
C GLU A 711 -2.55 5.30 -1.79
N ASN A 712 -3.50 5.69 -2.65
CA ASN A 712 -4.72 6.45 -2.34
C ASN A 712 -6.03 5.63 -2.42
N VAL A 713 -5.98 4.30 -2.59
CA VAL A 713 -7.17 3.43 -2.79
C VAL A 713 -7.50 2.61 -1.55
#